data_AF-A0A9D9L8M2-F1
#
_entry.id   AF-A0A9D9L8M2-F1
#
_cell.length_a   1.000
_cell.length_b   1.000
_cell.length_c   1.000
_cell.angle_alpha   90.00
_cell.angle_beta   90.00
_cell.angle_gamma   90.00
#
_symmetry.space_group_name_H-M   'P 1'
#
loop_
_entity.id
_entity.type
_entity.pdbx_description
1 polymer ?
#
loop_
_entity_poly.entity_id
_entity_poly.type
_entity_poly.pdbx_seq_one_letter_code
_entity_poly.pdbx_strand_id
1 'polypeptide(L)'
;NDPKTGFFLGGEILDFAFYRTALNDGEISGLAEANPYIRQQRESETLKLPAKYQADLTPADGDTPERQWLKSALAMAFFNGASEAKLDTVLPLLPVAFDDSAISSFNSSQTWYRLVATTDILWLLSLKGGTEAVLAGAFDKRTGRELSGRRLLGWRLESSQGEISDQSQGISAEIADFTENDGTTTFNIVWRFQTLTMTSHVTLAGKRMEADFRVDNPDASLKLDRVFYPMFRVRPPSENGLMCISAGFSGNLGKVNLLNGYRFGSDYPSEVSMQFRGLYDADGNGVYLGFEEASPVVKKFGGGGEDGDYRYDASTTCELAVGAKGGNSYATRGPAVLELYQGRWYEAGQIYKRFLLSRADWFVRQLPRPDTPKWYRENNLTIIGGSADEVIYLREYLGLPFLSDRTGFWYDIDTSQPLPYMVNTTQDVYNSLESIKRIKKAGIRMTAYINPRLWDFGQHNKPRVDDYAIQAAIKHSDGSPHLEKYGSMVAVVCPMSSLMHQVVVDNVRRMVENFDCIYLDQTIDAHSLPCFDANHGHALNSPYFWHQGYFQMMDELRREARKINPDAVFCGEGGDDVWCTRMDGYLTWLYGLTGHVPLIQSIYGGGRVQFVGRGFESFGGGGDWDAFFCRLGEQFVNSEQLGWFNINDFRFGARRRRFVKKLMHLRLGVVSFFTESNMLAPLEFTTPMPQIICNWQCLVPRVVTTDKVVHAVWRRQDGKILIPFVNTTVETVKIQPVLPFRGKLFVCREGSRNVEEYDASEPPALELGAHEVQFWFVDEQGYSVPPEAIATAKVMPKVVTFDDGKNLCFGQNYQTCLRLDGTTGEWFTADQASWLKQVFREVTPTLAYTPAKKDLVTAGNWLLSEDGGLAFYGEVDFGQQPKGVEVEVSAMSEGAGSRLKLVAMQGHEPGTTLASAVVPDTGKYFDFQTIRLELPDDYAGVHKVAWSFEKPVVLRRWRVIQ
;
A
#
# COMPACT_ATOMS: atom_id res chain seq x y z
N ASN A 1 8.59 32.06 12.03
CA ASN A 1 8.82 33.22 12.92
C ASN A 1 9.54 32.78 14.18
N ASP A 2 10.86 32.94 14.21
CA ASP A 2 11.68 32.83 15.43
C ASP A 2 12.36 34.19 15.66
N PRO A 3 12.17 34.87 16.81
CA PRO A 3 12.74 36.18 17.08
C PRO A 3 14.27 36.23 17.25
N LYS A 4 14.99 35.10 17.24
CA LYS A 4 16.40 35.08 17.67
C LYS A 4 17.46 35.10 16.55
N THR A 5 17.11 34.87 15.28
CA THR A 5 18.13 34.64 14.22
C THR A 5 18.24 35.72 13.15
N GLY A 6 17.34 36.71 13.08
CA GLY A 6 17.55 37.93 12.29
C GLY A 6 17.68 37.79 10.76
N PHE A 7 17.43 36.62 10.16
CA PHE A 7 17.41 36.44 8.71
C PHE A 7 15.98 36.49 8.17
N PHE A 8 15.74 37.40 7.21
CA PHE A 8 14.51 37.48 6.44
C PHE A 8 14.76 36.84 5.07
N LEU A 9 14.18 35.67 4.83
CA LEU A 9 14.16 35.03 3.51
C LEU A 9 12.71 35.03 3.02
N GLY A 10 12.43 35.80 1.97
CA GLY A 10 11.13 35.84 1.32
C GLY A 10 11.01 34.70 0.31
N GLY A 11 10.39 33.59 0.72
CA GLY A 11 10.14 32.39 -0.08
C GLY A 11 9.91 31.15 0.82
N GLU A 12 9.36 30.06 0.29
CA GLU A 12 9.29 28.78 1.02
C GLU A 12 10.69 28.14 1.09
N ILE A 13 11.21 27.94 2.30
CA ILE A 13 12.48 27.24 2.54
C ILE A 13 12.16 25.74 2.66
N LEU A 14 12.60 24.95 1.68
CA LEU A 14 12.37 23.50 1.65
C LEU A 14 13.38 22.70 2.48
N ASP A 15 14.62 23.19 2.61
CA ASP A 15 15.68 22.57 3.41
C ASP A 15 16.77 23.59 3.78
N PHE A 16 17.52 23.33 4.85
CA PHE A 16 18.57 24.22 5.34
C PHE A 16 19.62 23.47 6.19
N ALA A 17 20.92 23.72 5.95
CA ALA A 17 22.04 23.15 6.71
C ALA A 17 23.14 24.18 7.03
N PHE A 18 23.74 24.09 8.23
CA PHE A 18 24.92 24.88 8.63
C PHE A 18 26.20 24.06 8.53
N TYR A 19 27.23 24.61 7.90
CA TYR A 19 28.58 24.04 7.86
C TYR A 19 29.55 24.94 8.62
N ARG A 20 30.52 24.34 9.31
CA ARG A 20 31.52 25.08 10.12
C ARG A 20 32.65 25.71 9.29
N THR A 21 32.66 25.47 7.98
CA THR A 21 33.68 25.93 7.04
C THR A 21 33.01 26.50 5.79
N ALA A 22 33.72 27.39 5.08
CA ALA A 22 33.32 27.79 3.74
C ALA A 22 33.50 26.58 2.81
N LEU A 23 32.43 26.22 2.10
CA LEU A 23 32.45 25.12 1.13
C LEU A 23 33.03 25.60 -0.20
N ASN A 24 33.75 24.72 -0.91
CA ASN A 24 34.18 24.98 -2.28
C ASN A 24 33.12 24.54 -3.30
N ASP A 25 33.27 24.96 -4.56
CA ASP A 25 32.29 24.70 -5.63
C ASP A 25 32.02 23.21 -5.88
N GLY A 26 33.01 22.34 -5.66
CA GLY A 26 32.87 20.89 -5.76
C GLY A 26 32.06 20.29 -4.61
N GLU A 27 32.27 20.77 -3.39
CA GLU A 27 31.48 20.38 -2.21
C GLU A 27 30.03 20.88 -2.30
N ILE A 28 29.84 22.11 -2.79
CA ILE A 28 28.51 22.67 -3.07
C ILE A 28 27.80 21.85 -4.14
N SER A 29 28.50 21.48 -5.23
CA SER A 29 27.93 20.64 -6.28
C SER A 29 27.57 19.24 -5.78
N GLY A 30 28.43 18.59 -5.00
CA GLY A 30 28.14 17.28 -4.43
C GLY A 30 26.96 17.29 -3.46
N LEU A 31 26.81 18.35 -2.67
CA LEU A 31 25.64 18.56 -1.81
C LEU A 31 24.36 18.83 -2.60
N ALA A 32 24.45 19.60 -3.69
CA ALA A 32 23.34 19.87 -4.58
C ALA A 32 22.90 18.62 -5.37
N GLU A 33 23.82 17.79 -5.82
CA GLU A 33 23.54 16.50 -6.47
C GLU A 33 22.89 15.49 -5.51
N ALA A 34 23.26 15.53 -4.23
CA ALA A 34 22.70 14.67 -3.20
C ALA A 34 21.35 15.15 -2.63
N ASN A 35 20.93 16.39 -2.92
CA ASN A 35 19.72 16.96 -2.35
C ASN A 35 18.52 16.84 -3.33
N PRO A 36 17.49 16.05 -2.98
CA PRO A 36 16.36 15.75 -3.88
C PRO A 36 15.47 16.97 -4.20
N TYR A 37 15.65 18.10 -3.50
CA TYR A 37 14.87 19.32 -3.66
C TYR A 37 15.58 20.41 -4.48
N ILE A 38 16.86 20.22 -4.81
CA ILE A 38 17.63 21.16 -5.63
C ILE A 38 17.56 20.74 -7.10
N ARG A 39 17.02 21.62 -7.96
CA ARG A 39 17.06 21.42 -9.42
C ARG A 39 18.39 21.94 -9.96
N GLN A 40 19.31 21.04 -10.27
CA GLN A 40 20.40 21.38 -11.17
C GLN A 40 19.90 21.31 -12.62
N GLN A 41 19.78 22.45 -13.28
CA GLN A 41 19.88 22.46 -14.73
C GLN A 41 21.35 22.23 -15.07
N ARG A 42 21.70 21.01 -15.51
CA ARG A 42 22.80 20.92 -16.47
C ARG A 42 22.31 21.69 -17.69
N GLU A 43 23.07 22.66 -18.18
CA GLU A 43 22.84 23.16 -19.53
C GLU A 43 22.69 21.92 -20.40
N SER A 44 21.48 21.68 -20.92
CA SER A 44 21.30 20.59 -21.87
C SER A 44 22.34 20.87 -22.94
N GLU A 45 23.28 19.95 -23.18
CA GLU A 45 24.07 20.01 -24.39
C GLU A 45 23.04 20.10 -25.52
N THR A 46 22.81 21.31 -26.04
CA THR A 46 21.83 21.50 -27.10
C THR A 46 22.30 20.61 -28.23
N LEU A 47 21.56 19.54 -28.50
CA LEU A 47 21.83 18.62 -29.58
C LEU A 47 21.75 19.44 -30.88
N LYS A 48 22.91 19.82 -31.43
CA LYS A 48 23.01 20.69 -32.60
C LYS A 48 23.24 19.83 -33.83
N LEU A 49 22.30 19.88 -34.77
CA LEU A 49 22.47 19.29 -36.08
C LEU A 49 23.56 20.04 -36.86
N PRO A 50 24.38 19.33 -37.66
CA PRO A 50 25.24 19.95 -38.65
C PRO A 50 24.47 20.94 -39.53
N ALA A 51 25.07 22.07 -39.88
CA ALA A 51 24.41 23.15 -40.61
C ALA A 51 23.75 22.67 -41.93
N LYS A 52 24.35 21.69 -42.61
CA LYS A 52 23.82 21.11 -43.85
C LYS A 52 22.46 20.43 -43.71
N TYR A 53 22.09 19.96 -42.51
CA TYR A 53 20.83 19.24 -42.27
C TYR A 53 19.78 20.08 -41.56
N GLN A 54 20.14 21.26 -41.04
CA GLN A 54 19.22 22.07 -40.24
C GLN A 54 17.96 22.44 -41.03
N ALA A 55 18.08 22.83 -42.30
CA ALA A 55 16.93 23.21 -43.10
C ALA A 55 15.97 22.02 -43.38
N ASP A 56 16.51 20.83 -43.65
CA ASP A 56 15.71 19.67 -44.05
C ASP A 56 15.06 18.94 -42.87
N LEU A 57 15.72 18.93 -41.71
CA LEU A 57 15.26 18.26 -40.50
C LEU A 57 14.52 19.17 -39.51
N THR A 58 14.50 20.48 -39.75
CA THR A 58 13.63 21.38 -38.97
C THR A 58 12.21 21.33 -39.54
N PRO A 59 11.18 21.15 -38.68
CA PRO A 59 9.78 21.27 -39.10
C PRO A 59 9.51 22.63 -39.77
N ALA A 60 8.79 22.62 -40.90
CA ALA A 60 8.44 23.83 -41.66
C ALA A 60 6.93 24.11 -41.64
N ASP A 61 6.56 25.37 -41.86
CA ASP A 61 5.16 25.78 -42.00
C ASP A 61 4.49 25.03 -43.18
N GLY A 62 3.48 24.23 -42.87
CA GLY A 62 2.77 23.38 -43.84
C GLY A 62 3.12 21.88 -43.80
N ASP A 63 4.12 21.46 -43.02
CA ASP A 63 4.35 20.04 -42.75
C ASP A 63 3.19 19.45 -41.95
N THR A 64 2.70 18.26 -42.34
CA THR A 64 1.73 17.50 -41.52
C THR A 64 2.41 17.06 -40.22
N PRO A 65 1.65 16.80 -39.13
CA PRO A 65 2.21 16.32 -37.87
C PRO A 65 3.13 15.09 -38.01
N GLU A 66 2.77 14.15 -38.89
CA GLU A 66 3.58 12.97 -39.19
C GLU A 66 4.89 13.35 -39.88
N ARG A 67 4.88 14.33 -40.79
CA ARG A 67 6.10 14.78 -41.47
C ARG A 67 7.03 15.51 -40.52
N GLN A 68 6.48 16.34 -39.63
CA GLN A 68 7.24 16.99 -38.57
C GLN A 68 7.91 15.96 -37.66
N TRP A 69 7.13 14.96 -37.23
CA TRP A 69 7.64 13.83 -36.45
C TRP A 69 8.76 13.08 -37.18
N LEU A 70 8.58 12.72 -38.46
CA LEU A 70 9.58 11.94 -39.19
C LEU A 70 10.92 12.68 -39.29
N LYS A 71 10.89 13.99 -39.51
CA LYS A 71 12.08 14.85 -39.46
C LYS A 71 12.73 14.83 -38.07
N SER A 72 11.94 15.02 -37.01
CA SER A 72 12.44 14.96 -35.63
C SER A 72 13.05 13.59 -35.27
N ALA A 73 12.42 12.50 -35.69
CA ALA A 73 12.89 11.14 -35.47
C ALA A 73 14.22 10.86 -36.21
N LEU A 74 14.39 11.36 -37.44
CA LEU A 74 15.65 11.24 -38.18
C LEU A 74 16.77 12.09 -37.57
N ALA A 75 16.45 13.28 -37.06
CA ALA A 75 17.39 14.08 -36.28
C ALA A 75 17.84 13.32 -35.01
N MET A 76 16.90 12.69 -34.31
CA MET A 76 17.21 11.89 -33.13
C MET A 76 18.01 10.62 -33.47
N ALA A 77 17.74 9.97 -34.60
CA ALA A 77 18.54 8.85 -35.09
C ALA A 77 20.00 9.27 -35.32
N PHE A 78 20.23 10.46 -35.88
CA PHE A 78 21.58 11.04 -36.03
C PHE A 78 22.27 11.26 -34.69
N PHE A 79 21.58 11.83 -33.70
CA PHE A 79 22.15 12.01 -32.36
C PHE A 79 22.44 10.69 -31.65
N ASN A 80 21.74 9.61 -32.01
CA ASN A 80 22.04 8.26 -31.53
C ASN A 80 23.16 7.55 -32.34
N GLY A 81 23.73 8.18 -33.36
CA GLY A 81 24.87 7.64 -34.12
C GLY A 81 24.56 7.15 -35.53
N ALA A 82 23.42 7.55 -36.13
CA ALA A 82 23.20 7.33 -37.56
C ALA A 82 24.23 8.11 -38.39
N SER A 83 24.76 7.51 -39.45
CA SER A 83 25.80 8.14 -40.27
C SER A 83 25.24 9.19 -41.23
N GLU A 84 26.08 10.15 -41.63
CA GLU A 84 25.72 11.16 -42.63
C GLU A 84 25.25 10.53 -43.95
N ALA A 85 25.90 9.46 -44.39
CA ALA A 85 25.53 8.76 -45.62
C ALA A 85 24.09 8.22 -45.61
N LYS A 86 23.56 7.86 -44.43
CA LYS A 86 22.15 7.46 -44.31
C LYS A 86 21.22 8.64 -44.50
N LEU A 87 21.49 9.76 -43.82
CA LEU A 87 20.67 10.96 -43.94
C LEU A 87 20.69 11.49 -45.38
N ASP A 88 21.87 11.61 -45.99
CA ASP A 88 22.04 12.08 -47.37
C ASP A 88 21.22 11.22 -48.36
N THR A 89 21.05 9.92 -48.09
CA THR A 89 20.24 9.01 -48.93
C THR A 89 18.73 9.19 -48.69
N VAL A 90 18.31 9.43 -47.46
CA VAL A 90 16.91 9.31 -47.02
C VAL A 90 16.17 10.64 -47.11
N LEU A 91 16.84 11.76 -46.83
CA LEU A 91 16.23 13.10 -46.82
C LEU A 91 15.52 13.47 -48.14
N PRO A 92 16.06 13.17 -49.34
CA PRO A 92 15.37 13.46 -50.59
C PRO A 92 14.11 12.61 -50.84
N LEU A 93 13.94 11.52 -50.10
CA LEU A 93 12.90 10.51 -50.28
C LEU A 93 11.75 10.64 -49.28
N LEU A 94 11.79 11.63 -48.37
CA LEU A 94 10.78 11.76 -47.31
C LEU A 94 9.37 11.88 -47.90
N PRO A 95 8.41 11.07 -47.40
CA PRO A 95 7.04 11.12 -47.87
C PRO A 95 6.39 12.47 -47.52
N VAL A 96 5.54 12.94 -48.43
CA VAL A 96 4.73 14.16 -48.23
C VAL A 96 3.39 13.84 -47.56
N ALA A 97 2.89 12.62 -47.77
CA ALA A 97 1.67 12.06 -47.17
C ALA A 97 1.98 10.67 -46.57
N PHE A 98 1.14 10.19 -45.66
CA PHE A 98 1.38 8.94 -44.91
C PHE A 98 0.28 7.89 -45.15
N ASP A 99 -0.15 7.76 -46.40
CA ASP A 99 -0.97 6.65 -46.87
C ASP A 99 -0.12 5.42 -47.24
N ASP A 100 -0.77 4.29 -47.48
CA ASP A 100 -0.11 3.01 -47.79
C ASP A 100 0.80 3.10 -49.02
N SER A 101 0.42 3.90 -50.02
CA SER A 101 1.20 4.06 -51.26
C SER A 101 2.49 4.85 -50.99
N ALA A 102 2.41 5.96 -50.26
CA ALA A 102 3.55 6.78 -49.92
C ALA A 102 4.52 6.05 -48.98
N ILE A 103 4.01 5.32 -47.98
CA ILE A 103 4.80 4.48 -47.09
C ILE A 103 5.50 3.37 -47.88
N SER A 104 4.78 2.67 -48.77
CA SER A 104 5.35 1.63 -49.63
C SER A 104 6.46 2.18 -50.52
N SER A 105 6.25 3.35 -51.13
CA SER A 105 7.24 4.02 -51.97
C SER A 105 8.49 4.40 -51.17
N PHE A 106 8.35 4.94 -49.96
CA PHE A 106 9.47 5.25 -49.07
C PHE A 106 10.26 3.98 -48.70
N ASN A 107 9.55 2.92 -48.34
CA ASN A 107 10.14 1.64 -47.93
C ASN A 107 10.89 0.94 -49.06
N SER A 108 10.43 1.04 -50.31
CA SER A 108 11.08 0.40 -51.46
C SER A 108 12.25 1.20 -52.06
N SER A 109 12.34 2.50 -51.77
CA SER A 109 13.31 3.41 -52.41
C SER A 109 14.67 3.48 -51.70
N GLN A 110 14.79 2.89 -50.52
CA GLN A 110 16.02 2.89 -49.71
C GLN A 110 16.08 1.65 -48.80
N THR A 111 17.25 1.39 -48.18
CA THR A 111 17.49 0.17 -47.37
C THR A 111 17.93 0.47 -45.93
N TRP A 112 17.81 1.71 -45.48
CA TRP A 112 18.29 2.18 -44.18
C TRP A 112 17.19 2.23 -43.13
N TYR A 113 15.99 2.67 -43.52
CA TYR A 113 14.86 2.81 -42.64
C TYR A 113 13.63 2.08 -43.18
N ARG A 114 12.65 1.85 -42.32
CA ARG A 114 11.33 1.38 -42.72
C ARG A 114 10.26 2.07 -41.89
N LEU A 115 9.25 2.60 -42.57
CA LEU A 115 8.01 3.05 -41.94
C LEU A 115 7.06 1.87 -41.79
N VAL A 116 6.53 1.68 -40.59
CA VAL A 116 5.51 0.67 -40.29
C VAL A 116 4.30 1.38 -39.70
N ALA A 117 3.16 1.30 -40.40
CA ALA A 117 1.91 1.87 -39.93
C ALA A 117 1.06 0.80 -39.26
N THR A 118 0.82 0.97 -37.97
CA THR A 118 -0.28 0.29 -37.27
C THR A 118 -1.51 1.21 -37.22
N THR A 119 -2.64 0.71 -36.74
CA THR A 119 -3.88 1.50 -36.62
C THR A 119 -3.65 2.79 -35.82
N ASP A 120 -2.95 2.70 -34.69
CA ASP A 120 -2.83 3.81 -33.73
C ASP A 120 -1.43 4.44 -33.69
N ILE A 121 -0.40 3.73 -34.19
CA ILE A 121 0.99 4.18 -34.12
C ILE A 121 1.67 4.11 -35.49
N LEU A 122 2.39 5.16 -35.85
CA LEU A 122 3.34 5.13 -36.97
C LEU A 122 4.77 4.96 -36.42
N TRP A 123 5.50 3.99 -36.93
CA TRP A 123 6.83 3.60 -36.45
C TRP A 123 7.89 3.89 -37.51
N LEU A 124 9.05 4.35 -37.08
CA LEU A 124 10.27 4.43 -37.89
C LEU A 124 11.29 3.43 -37.35
N LEU A 125 11.66 2.46 -38.16
CA LEU A 125 12.67 1.45 -37.84
C LEU A 125 13.97 1.77 -38.56
N SER A 126 15.12 1.67 -37.90
CA SER A 126 16.42 1.59 -38.57
C SER A 126 16.78 0.13 -38.82
N LEU A 127 17.03 -0.24 -40.08
CA LEU A 127 17.17 -1.63 -40.50
C LEU A 127 18.55 -2.23 -40.21
N LYS A 128 19.60 -1.39 -40.15
CA LYS A 128 20.98 -1.81 -39.90
C LYS A 128 21.84 -0.63 -39.44
N GLY A 129 22.72 -0.81 -38.46
CA GLY A 129 23.54 0.26 -37.93
C GLY A 129 24.51 -0.16 -36.83
N GLY A 130 25.00 0.84 -36.10
CA GLY A 130 25.86 0.68 -34.92
C GLY A 130 25.11 1.06 -33.64
N THR A 131 25.48 2.21 -33.07
CA THR A 131 24.91 2.70 -31.81
C THR A 131 23.52 3.31 -31.94
N GLU A 132 23.01 3.56 -33.14
CA GLU A 132 21.70 4.20 -33.33
C GLU A 132 20.53 3.38 -32.76
N ALA A 133 19.44 4.04 -32.38
CA ALA A 133 18.25 3.33 -31.92
C ALA A 133 17.57 2.60 -33.10
N VAL A 134 17.33 1.30 -32.95
CA VAL A 134 16.64 0.49 -33.97
C VAL A 134 15.17 0.89 -34.09
N LEU A 135 14.50 1.09 -32.96
CA LEU A 135 13.21 1.80 -32.91
C LEU A 135 13.51 3.31 -32.92
N ALA A 136 13.74 3.85 -34.11
CA ALA A 136 14.22 5.21 -34.33
C ALA A 136 13.15 6.28 -34.06
N GLY A 137 11.86 5.93 -34.16
CA GLY A 137 10.77 6.83 -33.78
C GLY A 137 9.44 6.11 -33.65
N ALA A 138 8.53 6.69 -32.85
CA ALA A 138 7.13 6.29 -32.76
C ALA A 138 6.22 7.53 -32.66
N PHE A 139 5.11 7.54 -33.38
CA PHE A 139 4.14 8.63 -33.43
C PHE A 139 2.76 8.16 -33.01
N ASP A 140 2.22 8.77 -31.95
CA ASP A 140 0.85 8.53 -31.48
C ASP A 140 -0.13 9.28 -32.39
N LYS A 141 -0.84 8.55 -33.25
CA LYS A 141 -1.81 9.12 -34.19
C LYS A 141 -3.03 9.73 -33.49
N ARG A 142 -3.36 9.28 -32.28
CA ARG A 142 -4.49 9.85 -31.51
C ARG A 142 -4.17 11.27 -31.05
N THR A 143 -2.95 11.51 -30.58
CA THR A 143 -2.55 12.80 -30.02
C THR A 143 -1.81 13.69 -31.02
N GLY A 144 -1.39 13.12 -32.16
CA GLY A 144 -0.63 13.83 -33.19
C GLY A 144 0.78 14.19 -32.72
N ARG A 145 1.37 13.38 -31.83
CA ARG A 145 2.62 13.70 -31.13
C ARG A 145 3.62 12.55 -31.18
N GLU A 146 4.89 12.91 -31.03
CA GLU A 146 5.97 11.95 -30.89
C GLU A 146 5.88 11.23 -29.54
N LEU A 147 5.91 9.90 -29.58
CA LEU A 147 5.93 9.01 -28.42
C LEU A 147 7.36 8.61 -28.04
N SER A 148 8.27 8.51 -29.01
CA SER A 148 9.67 8.24 -28.77
C SER A 148 10.31 9.39 -27.98
N GLY A 149 10.91 9.07 -26.83
CA GLY A 149 11.92 9.94 -26.23
C GLY A 149 13.23 9.88 -27.01
N ARG A 150 14.34 10.26 -26.38
CA ARG A 150 15.68 10.20 -27.01
C ARG A 150 16.05 8.82 -27.53
N ARG A 151 15.60 7.76 -26.86
CA ARG A 151 15.80 6.36 -27.25
C ARG A 151 14.63 5.54 -26.73
N LEU A 152 13.73 5.13 -27.63
CA LEU A 152 12.48 4.51 -27.22
C LEU A 152 12.70 3.22 -26.43
N LEU A 153 13.53 2.29 -26.92
CA LEU A 153 13.87 1.04 -26.25
C LEU A 153 15.40 0.86 -26.28
N GLY A 154 15.97 0.48 -25.13
CA GLY A 154 17.37 0.08 -25.03
C GLY A 154 17.63 -0.98 -23.98
N TRP A 155 18.91 -1.32 -23.82
CA TRP A 155 19.39 -2.31 -22.85
C TRP A 155 20.82 -2.03 -22.41
N ARG A 156 21.17 -2.56 -21.23
CA ARG A 156 22.51 -2.49 -20.65
C ARG A 156 22.82 -3.77 -19.87
N LEU A 157 24.07 -4.22 -19.91
CA LEU A 157 24.57 -5.42 -19.26
C LEU A 157 25.69 -5.01 -18.29
N GLU A 158 25.62 -5.49 -17.05
CA GLU A 158 26.73 -5.45 -16.12
C GLU A 158 27.46 -6.80 -16.17
N SER A 159 28.78 -6.77 -16.34
CA SER A 159 29.61 -7.96 -16.47
C SER A 159 30.89 -7.87 -15.65
N SER A 160 31.59 -8.99 -15.52
CA SER A 160 32.92 -9.06 -14.89
C SER A 160 34.00 -8.21 -15.58
N GLN A 161 33.75 -7.73 -16.81
CA GLN A 161 34.67 -6.91 -17.59
C GLN A 161 34.19 -5.45 -17.75
N GLY A 162 33.10 -5.07 -17.08
CA GLY A 162 32.50 -3.73 -17.16
C GLY A 162 31.13 -3.72 -17.82
N GLU A 163 30.70 -2.54 -18.24
CA GLU A 163 29.36 -2.31 -18.79
C GLU A 163 29.35 -2.43 -20.32
N ILE A 164 28.31 -3.09 -20.85
CA ILE A 164 28.04 -3.20 -22.28
C ILE A 164 26.59 -2.75 -22.52
N SER A 165 26.34 -1.91 -23.50
CA SER A 165 24.99 -1.44 -23.82
C SER A 165 24.76 -1.39 -25.32
N ASP A 166 23.51 -1.10 -25.69
CA ASP A 166 23.11 -0.81 -27.05
C ASP A 166 23.77 0.45 -27.67
N GLN A 167 24.59 1.15 -26.88
CA GLN A 167 25.34 2.36 -27.26
C GLN A 167 26.86 2.15 -27.17
N SER A 168 27.34 0.96 -26.80
CA SER A 168 28.77 0.67 -26.73
C SER A 168 29.44 0.81 -28.10
N GLN A 169 30.58 1.50 -28.15
CA GLN A 169 31.35 1.64 -29.38
C GLN A 169 31.76 0.26 -29.92
N GLY A 170 31.48 0.01 -31.21
CA GLY A 170 31.76 -1.28 -31.86
C GLY A 170 30.59 -2.26 -31.86
N ILE A 171 29.45 -1.88 -31.29
CA ILE A 171 28.21 -2.62 -31.46
C ILE A 171 27.69 -2.50 -32.90
N SER A 172 27.07 -3.57 -33.39
CA SER A 172 26.28 -3.57 -34.62
C SER A 172 24.86 -4.02 -34.31
N ALA A 173 23.88 -3.49 -35.04
CA ALA A 173 22.47 -3.84 -34.92
C ALA A 173 21.87 -4.06 -36.31
N GLU A 174 20.99 -5.04 -36.46
CA GLU A 174 20.21 -5.27 -37.68
C GLU A 174 18.81 -5.79 -37.37
N ILE A 175 17.89 -5.61 -38.31
CA ILE A 175 16.57 -6.27 -38.31
C ILE A 175 16.62 -7.54 -39.15
N ALA A 176 16.17 -8.64 -38.57
CA ALA A 176 16.02 -9.95 -39.22
C ALA A 176 14.57 -10.46 -39.12
N ASP A 177 14.23 -11.45 -39.96
CA ASP A 177 12.95 -12.19 -39.93
C ASP A 177 11.70 -11.29 -39.99
N PHE A 178 11.78 -10.18 -40.72
CA PHE A 178 10.70 -9.21 -40.83
C PHE A 178 9.48 -9.79 -41.55
N THR A 179 8.32 -9.73 -40.89
CA THR A 179 7.03 -10.20 -41.41
C THR A 179 5.93 -9.19 -41.10
N GLU A 180 5.00 -9.00 -42.03
CA GLU A 180 3.89 -8.06 -41.91
C GLU A 180 2.61 -8.76 -42.41
N ASN A 181 1.68 -9.04 -41.50
CA ASN A 181 0.44 -9.77 -41.78
C ASN A 181 -0.72 -9.13 -40.99
N ASP A 182 -1.85 -8.85 -41.64
CA ASP A 182 -3.11 -8.45 -41.01
C ASP A 182 -2.98 -7.36 -39.92
N GLY A 183 -2.22 -6.29 -40.21
CA GLY A 183 -2.01 -5.16 -39.29
C GLY A 183 -1.09 -5.47 -38.10
N THR A 184 -0.43 -6.62 -38.11
CA THR A 184 0.61 -7.03 -37.17
C THR A 184 1.95 -7.12 -37.89
N THR A 185 2.98 -6.52 -37.31
CA THR A 185 4.36 -6.60 -37.80
C THR A 185 5.23 -7.28 -36.77
N THR A 186 6.01 -8.29 -37.19
CA THR A 186 6.94 -9.01 -36.32
C THR A 186 8.34 -9.02 -36.91
N PHE A 187 9.37 -8.87 -36.09
CA PHE A 187 10.76 -8.93 -36.52
C PHE A 187 11.70 -9.17 -35.34
N ASN A 188 12.94 -9.56 -35.63
CA ASN A 188 14.00 -9.68 -34.64
C ASN A 188 14.95 -8.49 -34.75
N ILE A 189 15.23 -7.82 -33.64
CA ILE A 189 16.39 -6.93 -33.53
C ILE A 189 17.57 -7.77 -33.06
N VAL A 190 18.65 -7.79 -33.82
CA VAL A 190 19.86 -8.56 -33.50
C VAL A 190 21.02 -7.59 -33.32
N TRP A 191 21.54 -7.50 -32.09
CA TRP A 191 22.76 -6.79 -31.78
C TRP A 191 23.93 -7.76 -31.65
N ARG A 192 25.12 -7.35 -32.10
CA ARG A 192 26.37 -8.09 -31.92
C ARG A 192 27.47 -7.20 -31.38
N PHE A 193 28.16 -7.68 -30.36
CA PHE A 193 29.29 -7.02 -29.74
C PHE A 193 30.31 -8.07 -29.29
N GLN A 194 31.51 -8.04 -29.88
CA GLN A 194 32.54 -9.07 -29.64
C GLN A 194 31.98 -10.49 -29.86
N THR A 195 31.97 -11.34 -28.83
CA THR A 195 31.43 -12.70 -28.84
C THR A 195 29.94 -12.77 -28.47
N LEU A 196 29.35 -11.68 -28.00
CA LEU A 196 27.97 -11.63 -27.55
C LEU A 196 27.00 -11.40 -28.72
N THR A 197 25.86 -12.09 -28.66
CA THR A 197 24.69 -11.81 -29.50
C THR A 197 23.51 -11.50 -28.60
N MET A 198 22.88 -10.35 -28.80
CA MET A 198 21.66 -9.96 -28.12
C MET A 198 20.52 -9.95 -29.14
N THR A 199 19.37 -10.54 -28.80
CA THR A 199 18.21 -10.61 -29.70
C THR A 199 16.96 -10.14 -28.97
N SER A 200 16.12 -9.36 -29.65
CA SER A 200 14.79 -8.98 -29.18
C SER A 200 13.78 -9.28 -30.28
N HIS A 201 12.84 -10.18 -30.00
CA HIS A 201 11.69 -10.42 -30.86
C HIS A 201 10.64 -9.35 -30.58
N VAL A 202 10.30 -8.55 -31.60
CA VAL A 202 9.38 -7.43 -31.50
C VAL A 202 8.11 -7.72 -32.28
N THR A 203 6.97 -7.45 -31.65
CA THR A 203 5.64 -7.46 -32.28
C THR A 203 4.99 -6.09 -32.14
N LEU A 204 4.56 -5.51 -33.27
CA LEU A 204 3.82 -4.25 -33.35
C LEU A 204 2.40 -4.54 -33.84
N ALA A 205 1.37 -4.19 -33.07
CA ALA A 205 -0.02 -4.41 -33.45
C ALA A 205 -0.94 -3.34 -32.86
N GLY A 206 -1.68 -2.63 -33.72
CA GLY A 206 -2.61 -1.58 -33.33
C GLY A 206 -1.97 -0.48 -32.47
N LYS A 207 -2.22 -0.52 -31.16
CA LYS A 207 -1.75 0.43 -30.16
C LYS A 207 -0.66 -0.11 -29.24
N ARG A 208 -0.15 -1.31 -29.52
CA ARG A 208 0.72 -2.07 -28.63
C ARG A 208 2.01 -2.52 -29.31
N MET A 209 3.09 -2.44 -28.57
CA MET A 209 4.37 -3.06 -28.86
C MET A 209 4.70 -4.08 -27.76
N GLU A 210 5.12 -5.27 -28.17
CA GLU A 210 5.74 -6.27 -27.31
C GLU A 210 7.17 -6.53 -27.78
N ALA A 211 8.12 -6.64 -26.85
CA ALA A 211 9.50 -6.95 -27.16
C ALA A 211 10.10 -7.86 -26.07
N ASP A 212 10.63 -9.03 -26.42
CA ASP A 212 11.41 -9.86 -25.50
C ASP A 212 12.91 -9.55 -25.57
N PHE A 213 13.74 -10.16 -24.73
CA PHE A 213 15.18 -9.98 -24.81
C PHE A 213 15.96 -11.24 -24.42
N ARG A 214 16.98 -11.54 -25.23
CA ARG A 214 17.89 -12.66 -25.04
C ARG A 214 19.33 -12.20 -25.23
N VAL A 215 20.24 -12.72 -24.42
CA VAL A 215 21.69 -12.55 -24.52
C VAL A 215 22.31 -13.94 -24.59
N ASP A 216 22.95 -14.25 -25.72
CA ASP A 216 23.76 -15.45 -25.90
C ASP A 216 25.23 -15.11 -25.64
N ASN A 217 25.78 -15.68 -24.56
CA ASN A 217 27.15 -15.48 -24.13
C ASN A 217 27.95 -16.81 -24.18
N PRO A 218 28.71 -17.06 -25.25
CA PRO A 218 29.54 -18.26 -25.35
C PRO A 218 30.90 -18.13 -24.65
N ASP A 219 31.27 -16.95 -24.17
CA ASP A 219 32.60 -16.69 -23.59
C ASP A 219 32.66 -17.12 -22.12
N ALA A 220 33.31 -18.26 -21.88
CA ALA A 220 33.50 -18.83 -20.54
C ALA A 220 34.31 -17.93 -19.57
N SER A 221 34.98 -16.89 -20.07
CA SER A 221 35.72 -15.91 -19.27
C SER A 221 34.90 -14.66 -18.90
N LEU A 222 33.75 -14.46 -19.55
CA LEU A 222 32.87 -13.32 -19.34
C LEU A 222 31.65 -13.75 -18.52
N LYS A 223 31.54 -13.23 -17.29
CA LYS A 223 30.36 -13.43 -16.44
C LYS A 223 29.40 -12.26 -16.61
N LEU A 224 28.14 -12.53 -16.88
CA LEU A 224 27.07 -11.55 -16.78
C LEU A 224 26.55 -11.54 -15.33
N ASP A 225 26.45 -10.35 -14.73
CA ASP A 225 25.98 -10.17 -13.36
C ASP A 225 24.52 -9.69 -13.33
N ARG A 226 24.16 -8.76 -14.24
CA ARG A 226 22.83 -8.13 -14.30
C ARG A 226 22.50 -7.66 -15.71
N VAL A 227 21.24 -7.78 -16.10
CA VAL A 227 20.67 -7.19 -17.31
C VAL A 227 19.71 -6.06 -16.93
N PHE A 228 19.80 -4.95 -17.64
CA PHE A 228 18.85 -3.84 -17.61
C PHE A 228 18.05 -3.89 -18.92
N TYR A 229 16.82 -4.37 -18.81
CA TYR A 229 15.87 -4.46 -19.91
C TYR A 229 14.45 -4.63 -19.33
N PRO A 230 13.42 -3.96 -19.89
CA PRO A 230 13.54 -2.91 -20.90
C PRO A 230 14.13 -1.63 -20.30
N MET A 231 14.73 -0.79 -21.15
CA MET A 231 14.98 0.61 -20.82
C MET A 231 14.17 1.47 -21.80
N PHE A 232 12.97 1.88 -21.39
CA PHE A 232 12.12 2.75 -22.17
C PHE A 232 12.41 4.23 -21.88
N ARG A 233 12.47 5.06 -22.93
CA ARG A 233 12.30 6.52 -22.82
C ARG A 233 11.13 6.95 -23.70
N VAL A 234 10.06 7.42 -23.07
CA VAL A 234 8.85 7.83 -23.76
C VAL A 234 8.56 9.30 -23.51
N ARG A 235 8.08 9.98 -24.54
CA ARG A 235 7.47 11.29 -24.35
C ARG A 235 6.01 11.10 -23.95
N PRO A 236 5.57 11.73 -22.85
CA PRO A 236 4.17 11.64 -22.46
C PRO A 236 3.29 12.37 -23.48
N PRO A 237 2.01 12.00 -23.61
CA PRO A 237 1.05 12.67 -24.48
C PRO A 237 1.00 14.20 -24.29
N SER A 238 1.01 14.64 -23.04
CA SER A 238 1.02 16.05 -22.64
C SER A 238 1.63 16.21 -21.25
N GLU A 239 2.25 17.35 -20.98
CA GLU A 239 2.69 17.74 -19.63
C GLU A 239 1.53 18.26 -18.77
N ASN A 240 0.45 18.73 -19.41
CA ASN A 240 -0.68 19.31 -18.70
C ASN A 240 -1.42 18.23 -17.91
N GLY A 241 -1.40 18.36 -16.58
CA GLY A 241 -2.04 17.40 -15.68
C GLY A 241 -1.42 16.01 -15.70
N LEU A 242 -0.16 15.87 -16.12
CA LEU A 242 0.51 14.58 -16.22
C LEU A 242 0.60 13.86 -14.86
N MET A 243 0.04 12.65 -14.82
CA MET A 243 0.08 11.75 -13.67
C MET A 243 0.84 10.48 -14.02
N CYS A 244 1.57 9.94 -13.05
CA CYS A 244 2.17 8.61 -13.09
C CYS A 244 1.52 7.70 -12.07
N ILE A 245 1.28 6.47 -12.49
CA ILE A 245 0.78 5.38 -11.68
C ILE A 245 1.98 4.59 -11.17
N SER A 246 2.20 4.61 -9.86
CA SER A 246 3.07 3.67 -9.18
C SER A 246 2.26 2.45 -8.77
N ALA A 247 2.62 1.28 -9.30
CA ALA A 247 1.92 0.02 -9.09
C ALA A 247 2.39 -0.73 -7.82
N GLY A 248 2.75 0.03 -6.77
CA GLY A 248 3.12 -0.48 -5.45
C GLY A 248 1.98 -0.36 -4.43
N PHE A 249 1.91 -1.32 -3.50
CA PHE A 249 0.84 -1.40 -2.49
C PHE A 249 -0.56 -1.40 -3.13
N SER A 250 -1.47 -0.54 -2.65
CA SER A 250 -2.80 -0.37 -3.25
C SER A 250 -2.76 0.17 -4.69
N GLY A 251 -1.64 0.80 -5.09
CA GLY A 251 -1.53 1.70 -6.23
C GLY A 251 -1.54 3.16 -5.78
N ASN A 252 -0.69 3.98 -6.38
CA ASN A 252 -0.53 5.39 -6.03
C ASN A 252 -0.37 6.27 -7.27
N LEU A 253 -0.92 7.48 -7.19
CA LEU A 253 -0.81 8.51 -8.21
C LEU A 253 0.17 9.58 -7.74
N GLY A 254 1.13 9.91 -8.60
CA GLY A 254 2.09 10.99 -8.38
C GLY A 254 2.17 11.91 -9.59
N LYS A 255 2.36 13.20 -9.35
CA LYS A 255 2.76 14.12 -10.42
C LYS A 255 4.18 13.79 -10.84
N VAL A 256 4.45 13.86 -12.14
CA VAL A 256 5.81 13.69 -12.68
C VAL A 256 6.37 15.05 -13.06
N ASN A 257 7.63 15.28 -12.70
CA ASN A 257 8.40 16.38 -13.27
C ASN A 257 9.41 15.80 -14.28
N LEU A 258 9.16 16.03 -15.58
CA LEU A 258 9.99 15.50 -16.68
C LEU A 258 11.39 16.12 -16.75
N LEU A 259 11.61 17.26 -16.07
CA LEU A 259 12.89 17.95 -16.03
C LEU A 259 13.74 17.60 -14.80
N ASN A 260 13.17 16.88 -13.83
CA ASN A 260 13.90 16.48 -12.64
C ASN A 260 14.47 15.08 -12.82
N GLY A 261 15.81 14.96 -12.92
CA GLY A 261 16.52 13.68 -13.03
C GLY A 261 16.46 12.77 -11.79
N TYR A 262 15.62 13.09 -10.80
CA TYR A 262 15.40 12.24 -9.64
C TYR A 262 14.81 10.90 -10.08
N ARG A 263 15.58 9.83 -9.81
CA ARG A 263 15.21 8.45 -10.09
C ARG A 263 14.77 7.78 -8.81
N PHE A 264 13.59 7.16 -8.83
CA PHE A 264 13.20 6.22 -7.80
C PHE A 264 13.48 4.80 -8.32
N GLY A 265 14.06 3.97 -7.46
CA GLY A 265 14.26 2.54 -7.71
C GLY A 265 13.44 1.75 -6.70
N SER A 266 12.80 0.67 -7.14
CA SER A 266 11.97 -0.17 -6.27
C SER A 266 12.08 -1.65 -6.59
N ASP A 267 12.10 -2.46 -5.55
CA ASP A 267 12.14 -3.92 -5.66
C ASP A 267 10.77 -4.51 -6.02
N TYR A 268 10.78 -5.50 -6.92
CA TYR A 268 9.64 -6.33 -7.26
C TYR A 268 10.01 -7.82 -7.12
N PRO A 269 9.16 -8.62 -6.48
CA PRO A 269 8.01 -8.21 -5.66
C PRO A 269 8.50 -7.58 -4.33
N SER A 270 7.83 -6.52 -3.88
CA SER A 270 7.94 -5.86 -2.55
C SER A 270 7.35 -4.44 -2.67
N GLU A 271 8.21 -3.42 -2.71
CA GLU A 271 7.83 -2.00 -2.85
C GLU A 271 6.96 -1.73 -4.09
N VAL A 272 7.16 -2.52 -5.14
CA VAL A 272 6.27 -2.58 -6.30
C VAL A 272 5.62 -3.95 -6.32
N SER A 273 4.29 -3.96 -6.27
CA SER A 273 3.52 -5.19 -6.18
C SER A 273 3.12 -5.73 -7.56
N MET A 274 3.20 -4.92 -8.63
CA MET A 274 2.80 -5.29 -10.00
C MET A 274 3.80 -4.77 -11.05
N GLN A 275 3.98 -5.52 -12.15
CA GLN A 275 5.07 -5.32 -13.11
C GLN A 275 4.86 -4.19 -14.14
N PHE A 276 4.27 -3.06 -13.73
CA PHE A 276 4.02 -1.95 -14.66
C PHE A 276 4.07 -0.56 -14.03
N ARG A 277 4.09 0.42 -14.92
CA ARG A 277 3.81 1.85 -14.70
C ARG A 277 2.85 2.32 -15.78
N GLY A 278 2.15 3.41 -15.51
CA GLY A 278 1.36 4.09 -16.51
C GLY A 278 1.44 5.60 -16.37
N LEU A 279 1.36 6.29 -17.49
CA LEU A 279 1.27 7.74 -17.58
C LEU A 279 -0.09 8.09 -18.17
N TYR A 280 -0.68 9.21 -17.72
CA TYR A 280 -1.82 9.81 -18.41
C TYR A 280 -1.87 11.33 -18.19
N ASP A 281 -2.37 12.06 -19.17
CA ASP A 281 -2.59 13.50 -19.10
C ASP A 281 -3.99 13.88 -18.57
N ALA A 282 -4.28 15.18 -18.49
CA ALA A 282 -5.59 15.69 -18.04
C ALA A 282 -6.79 15.17 -18.86
N ASP A 283 -6.58 14.90 -20.16
CA ASP A 283 -7.59 14.43 -21.10
C ASP A 283 -7.74 12.89 -21.07
N GLY A 284 -6.92 12.21 -20.28
CA GLY A 284 -6.89 10.75 -20.17
C GLY A 284 -6.15 10.07 -21.31
N ASN A 285 -5.30 10.79 -22.05
CA ASN A 285 -4.39 10.15 -23.00
C ASN A 285 -3.26 9.51 -22.22
N GLY A 286 -3.13 8.18 -22.30
CA GLY A 286 -2.14 7.45 -21.53
C GLY A 286 -1.23 6.51 -22.33
N VAL A 287 -0.12 6.16 -21.67
CA VAL A 287 0.88 5.17 -22.11
C VAL A 287 1.14 4.20 -20.96
N TYR A 288 0.92 2.91 -21.21
CA TYR A 288 1.23 1.81 -20.29
C TYR A 288 2.63 1.27 -20.61
N LEU A 289 3.44 1.08 -19.58
CA LEU A 289 4.80 0.53 -19.66
C LEU A 289 4.90 -0.65 -18.69
N GLY A 290 5.03 -1.86 -19.24
CA GLY A 290 5.02 -3.10 -18.46
C GLY A 290 6.20 -4.00 -18.79
N PHE A 291 6.52 -4.89 -17.85
CA PHE A 291 7.39 -6.03 -18.09
C PHE A 291 6.61 -7.30 -17.71
N GLU A 292 5.85 -7.81 -18.67
CA GLU A 292 4.80 -8.81 -18.47
C GLU A 292 5.35 -10.24 -18.48
N GLU A 293 6.25 -10.54 -17.54
CA GLU A 293 6.76 -11.90 -17.36
C GLU A 293 5.74 -12.77 -16.65
N ALA A 294 5.44 -13.94 -17.22
CA ALA A 294 4.49 -14.92 -16.66
C ALA A 294 5.06 -15.76 -15.50
N SER A 295 6.34 -15.53 -15.14
CA SER A 295 7.00 -16.15 -13.99
C SER A 295 7.34 -15.09 -12.94
N PRO A 296 7.32 -15.44 -11.63
CA PRO A 296 7.71 -14.53 -10.56
C PRO A 296 9.23 -14.36 -10.56
N VAL A 297 9.71 -13.42 -11.37
CA VAL A 297 11.13 -13.08 -11.47
C VAL A 297 11.39 -11.83 -10.67
N VAL A 298 12.43 -11.87 -9.83
CA VAL A 298 12.88 -10.71 -9.06
C VAL A 298 13.41 -9.64 -10.00
N LYS A 299 12.91 -8.41 -9.82
CA LYS A 299 13.28 -7.24 -10.63
C LYS A 299 13.53 -6.04 -9.74
N LYS A 300 14.37 -5.12 -10.22
CA LYS A 300 14.37 -3.73 -9.74
C LYS A 300 13.81 -2.85 -10.83
N PHE A 301 12.74 -2.11 -10.53
CA PHE A 301 12.17 -1.12 -11.43
C PHE A 301 12.70 0.27 -11.12
N GLY A 302 13.11 1.01 -12.15
CA GLY A 302 13.45 2.42 -12.11
C GLY A 302 12.39 3.25 -12.85
N GLY A 303 12.16 4.47 -12.37
CA GLY A 303 11.33 5.44 -13.08
C GLY A 303 11.66 6.89 -12.71
N GLY A 304 11.36 7.81 -13.62
CA GLY A 304 11.55 9.24 -13.39
C GLY A 304 11.50 10.08 -14.66
N GLY A 305 11.42 11.40 -14.48
CA GLY A 305 11.62 12.35 -15.57
C GLY A 305 13.10 12.48 -15.91
N GLU A 306 13.44 12.62 -17.17
CA GLU A 306 14.81 12.92 -17.60
C GLU A 306 14.76 13.63 -18.95
N ASP A 307 15.29 14.85 -19.03
CA ASP A 307 15.41 15.62 -20.28
C ASP A 307 14.09 15.82 -21.06
N GLY A 308 12.96 15.94 -20.37
CA GLY A 308 11.63 16.08 -21.00
C GLY A 308 10.96 14.75 -21.36
N ASP A 309 11.64 13.62 -21.16
CA ASP A 309 11.10 12.28 -21.34
C ASP A 309 10.75 11.66 -19.99
N TYR A 310 9.88 10.64 -20.00
CA TYR A 310 9.75 9.70 -18.90
C TYR A 310 10.58 8.45 -19.17
N ARG A 311 11.42 8.09 -18.21
CA ARG A 311 12.22 6.88 -18.23
C ARG A 311 11.54 5.79 -17.41
N TYR A 312 11.49 4.59 -17.96
CA TYR A 312 11.13 3.37 -17.25
C TYR A 312 12.22 2.34 -17.52
N ASP A 313 12.80 1.78 -16.47
CA ASP A 313 13.76 0.69 -16.61
C ASP A 313 13.49 -0.45 -15.65
N ALA A 314 13.90 -1.64 -16.04
CA ALA A 314 13.91 -2.81 -15.17
C ALA A 314 15.28 -3.46 -15.20
N SER A 315 15.68 -4.09 -14.09
CA SER A 315 16.88 -4.91 -14.04
C SER A 315 16.67 -6.23 -13.32
N THR A 316 17.37 -7.26 -13.79
CA THR A 316 17.30 -8.63 -13.29
C THR A 316 18.70 -9.21 -13.20
N THR A 317 18.99 -9.99 -12.15
CA THR A 317 20.28 -10.66 -12.01
C THR A 317 20.42 -11.80 -13.01
N CYS A 318 21.65 -12.09 -13.42
CA CYS A 318 21.95 -13.22 -14.29
C CYS A 318 22.38 -14.42 -13.46
N GLU A 319 21.71 -15.56 -13.64
CA GLU A 319 22.10 -16.79 -12.97
C GLU A 319 23.44 -17.31 -13.46
N LEU A 320 24.21 -17.92 -12.56
CA LEU A 320 25.48 -18.55 -12.85
C LEU A 320 25.45 -19.99 -12.34
N ALA A 321 25.72 -20.95 -13.22
CA ALA A 321 25.81 -22.35 -12.83
C ALA A 321 26.88 -22.56 -11.76
N VAL A 322 26.62 -23.46 -10.81
CA VAL A 322 27.58 -23.79 -9.75
C VAL A 322 28.89 -24.29 -10.38
N GLY A 323 30.00 -23.67 -9.99
CA GLY A 323 31.35 -23.96 -10.51
C GLY A 323 31.72 -23.24 -11.81
N ALA A 324 30.80 -22.54 -12.46
CA ALA A 324 31.10 -21.72 -13.64
C ALA A 324 31.80 -20.41 -13.26
N LYS A 325 32.62 -19.89 -14.19
CA LYS A 325 33.32 -18.59 -14.06
C LYS A 325 32.79 -17.51 -15.00
N GLY A 326 31.97 -17.89 -15.98
CA GLY A 326 31.44 -17.07 -17.06
C GLY A 326 30.64 -17.93 -18.04
N GLY A 327 30.31 -17.37 -19.20
CA GLY A 327 29.52 -18.05 -20.24
C GLY A 327 28.04 -18.21 -19.89
N ASN A 328 27.55 -17.48 -18.87
CA ASN A 328 26.14 -17.48 -18.53
C ASN A 328 25.37 -16.55 -19.48
N SER A 329 24.31 -17.11 -20.08
CA SER A 329 23.39 -16.42 -20.97
C SER A 329 22.14 -15.95 -20.22
N TYR A 330 21.33 -15.09 -20.84
CA TYR A 330 20.11 -14.54 -20.24
C TYR A 330 18.95 -14.55 -21.24
N ALA A 331 17.74 -14.77 -20.76
CA ALA A 331 16.53 -14.58 -21.55
C ALA A 331 15.37 -14.16 -20.64
N THR A 332 14.57 -13.21 -21.10
CA THR A 332 13.30 -12.83 -20.47
C THR A 332 12.26 -13.95 -20.63
N ARG A 333 11.38 -14.11 -19.65
CA ARG A 333 10.25 -15.07 -19.64
C ARG A 333 8.90 -14.42 -19.99
N GLY A 334 8.95 -13.27 -20.64
CA GLY A 334 7.82 -12.54 -21.17
C GLY A 334 8.28 -11.21 -21.75
N PRO A 335 7.39 -10.49 -22.44
CA PRO A 335 7.77 -9.28 -23.15
C PRO A 335 7.79 -8.05 -22.23
N ALA A 336 8.69 -7.13 -22.53
CA ALA A 336 8.49 -5.72 -22.28
C ALA A 336 7.37 -5.18 -23.18
N VAL A 337 6.57 -4.27 -22.64
CA VAL A 337 5.33 -3.83 -23.27
C VAL A 337 5.20 -2.32 -23.21
N LEU A 338 4.84 -1.74 -24.36
CA LEU A 338 4.30 -0.39 -24.46
C LEU A 338 2.90 -0.47 -25.05
N GLU A 339 1.91 0.19 -24.45
CA GLU A 339 0.55 0.28 -25.01
C GLU A 339 -0.08 1.65 -24.80
N LEU A 340 -0.63 2.24 -25.87
CA LEU A 340 -1.45 3.45 -25.75
C LEU A 340 -2.84 3.11 -25.22
N TYR A 341 -3.38 3.96 -24.35
CA TYR A 341 -4.72 3.78 -23.80
C TYR A 341 -5.44 5.11 -23.54
N GLN A 342 -6.76 5.08 -23.56
CA GLN A 342 -7.62 6.19 -23.15
C GLN A 342 -8.20 5.89 -21.78
N GLY A 343 -8.11 6.82 -20.85
CA GLY A 343 -8.59 6.69 -19.48
C GLY A 343 -7.56 7.14 -18.46
N ARG A 344 -7.73 6.68 -17.22
CA ARG A 344 -6.87 7.00 -16.08
C ARG A 344 -6.29 5.72 -15.50
N TRP A 345 -6.06 5.71 -14.19
CA TRP A 345 -5.43 4.59 -13.49
C TRP A 345 -6.15 3.25 -13.65
N TYR A 346 -7.49 3.28 -13.77
CA TYR A 346 -8.29 2.06 -13.86
C TYR A 346 -7.99 1.30 -15.16
N GLU A 347 -7.98 2.00 -16.30
CA GLU A 347 -7.74 1.41 -17.62
C GLU A 347 -6.33 0.83 -17.73
N ALA A 348 -5.31 1.52 -17.19
CA ALA A 348 -3.96 0.98 -17.11
C ALA A 348 -3.91 -0.33 -16.29
N GLY A 349 -4.62 -0.38 -15.16
CA GLY A 349 -4.76 -1.60 -14.36
C GLY A 349 -5.46 -2.73 -15.13
N GLN A 350 -6.46 -2.42 -15.96
CA GLN A 350 -7.14 -3.43 -16.77
C GLN A 350 -6.27 -3.99 -17.91
N ILE A 351 -5.32 -3.21 -18.42
CA ILE A 351 -4.28 -3.72 -19.34
C ILE A 351 -3.42 -4.77 -18.65
N TYR A 352 -2.93 -4.49 -17.44
CA TYR A 352 -2.17 -5.47 -16.65
C TYR A 352 -3.02 -6.71 -16.32
N LYS A 353 -4.29 -6.52 -15.96
CA LYS A 353 -5.23 -7.63 -15.72
C LYS A 353 -5.43 -8.54 -16.93
N ARG A 354 -5.41 -7.98 -18.16
CA ARG A 354 -5.48 -8.75 -19.41
C ARG A 354 -4.27 -9.67 -19.58
N PHE A 355 -3.08 -9.19 -19.22
CA PHE A 355 -1.89 -10.04 -19.14
C PHE A 355 -2.07 -11.17 -18.12
N LEU A 356 -2.51 -10.84 -16.91
CA LEU A 356 -2.67 -11.83 -15.85
C LEU A 356 -3.66 -12.95 -16.23
N LEU A 357 -4.79 -12.58 -16.84
CA LEU A 357 -5.81 -13.52 -17.30
C LEU A 357 -5.28 -14.46 -18.39
N SER A 358 -4.40 -13.97 -19.28
CA SER A 358 -3.92 -14.72 -20.44
C SER A 358 -2.69 -15.57 -20.14
N ARG A 359 -1.74 -15.08 -19.34
CA ARG A 359 -0.40 -15.70 -19.20
C ARG A 359 0.05 -16.01 -17.79
N ALA A 360 -0.45 -15.33 -16.74
CA ALA A 360 0.10 -15.49 -15.40
C ALA A 360 -0.48 -16.71 -14.67
N ASP A 361 0.41 -17.55 -14.12
CA ASP A 361 0.05 -18.76 -13.38
C ASP A 361 -0.37 -18.50 -11.94
N TRP A 362 0.00 -17.34 -11.38
CA TRP A 362 -0.40 -16.92 -10.03
C TRP A 362 -1.74 -16.20 -9.99
N PHE A 363 -2.43 -16.03 -11.12
CA PHE A 363 -3.71 -15.33 -11.16
C PHE A 363 -4.91 -16.26 -10.99
N VAL A 364 -5.74 -15.99 -9.98
CA VAL A 364 -6.98 -16.73 -9.75
C VAL A 364 -8.07 -16.26 -10.72
N ARG A 365 -8.50 -17.17 -11.61
CA ARG A 365 -9.49 -16.88 -12.67
C ARG A 365 -10.93 -17.18 -12.23
N GLN A 366 -11.13 -18.24 -11.45
CA GLN A 366 -12.44 -18.65 -10.96
C GLN A 366 -12.84 -17.84 -9.72
N LEU A 367 -14.03 -17.23 -9.76
CA LEU A 367 -14.63 -16.56 -8.62
C LEU A 367 -15.97 -17.24 -8.24
N PRO A 368 -16.29 -17.41 -6.95
CA PRO A 368 -15.35 -17.27 -5.83
C PRO A 368 -14.22 -18.31 -5.93
N ARG A 369 -13.05 -18.00 -5.39
CA ARG A 369 -11.92 -18.95 -5.47
C ARG A 369 -12.24 -20.24 -4.71
N PRO A 370 -11.92 -21.43 -5.27
CA PRO A 370 -12.38 -22.71 -4.74
C PRO A 370 -11.62 -23.15 -3.48
N ASP A 371 -10.40 -22.67 -3.29
CA ASP A 371 -9.43 -23.18 -2.31
C ASP A 371 -9.33 -22.35 -1.02
N THR A 372 -10.14 -21.29 -0.89
CA THR A 372 -10.32 -20.54 0.37
C THR A 372 -11.65 -20.94 1.01
N PRO A 373 -11.68 -21.29 2.30
CA PRO A 373 -12.90 -21.74 2.97
C PRO A 373 -13.91 -20.61 3.16
N LYS A 374 -15.19 -20.98 3.22
CA LYS A 374 -16.31 -20.04 3.33
C LYS A 374 -16.18 -19.09 4.52
N TRP A 375 -15.76 -19.61 5.68
CA TRP A 375 -15.63 -18.81 6.90
C TRP A 375 -14.69 -17.61 6.73
N TYR A 376 -13.64 -17.74 5.92
CA TYR A 376 -12.65 -16.69 5.71
C TYR A 376 -13.09 -15.69 4.64
N ARG A 377 -13.77 -16.17 3.59
CA ARG A 377 -14.43 -15.30 2.59
C ARG A 377 -15.50 -14.40 3.24
N GLU A 378 -16.19 -14.92 4.26
CA GLU A 378 -17.21 -14.22 5.02
C GLU A 378 -16.67 -13.47 6.26
N ASN A 379 -15.35 -13.56 6.53
CA ASN A 379 -14.77 -12.81 7.63
C ASN A 379 -14.82 -11.30 7.33
N ASN A 380 -15.44 -10.54 8.21
CA ASN A 380 -15.67 -9.11 7.99
C ASN A 380 -14.69 -8.22 8.74
N LEU A 381 -14.06 -8.73 9.80
CA LEU A 381 -13.26 -7.93 10.74
C LEU A 381 -12.08 -8.76 11.26
N THR A 382 -10.95 -8.09 11.47
CA THR A 382 -9.80 -8.63 12.20
C THR A 382 -9.46 -7.72 13.38
N ILE A 383 -9.27 -8.30 14.57
CA ILE A 383 -8.87 -7.61 15.80
C ILE A 383 -7.65 -8.31 16.39
N ILE A 384 -6.63 -7.54 16.78
CA ILE A 384 -5.35 -8.04 17.27
C ILE A 384 -5.27 -7.87 18.78
N GLY A 385 -4.76 -8.90 19.45
CA GLY A 385 -4.50 -8.88 20.89
C GLY A 385 -5.77 -9.00 21.75
N GLY A 386 -5.69 -8.50 22.98
CA GLY A 386 -6.77 -8.57 23.96
C GLY A 386 -6.83 -9.89 24.73
N SER A 387 -7.28 -9.81 25.98
CA SER A 387 -7.60 -10.97 26.82
C SER A 387 -8.79 -11.77 26.25
N ALA A 388 -8.97 -13.00 26.75
CA ALA A 388 -10.12 -13.81 26.37
C ALA A 388 -11.45 -13.11 26.69
N ASP A 389 -11.56 -12.42 27.83
CA ASP A 389 -12.77 -11.72 28.25
C ASP A 389 -13.12 -10.54 27.33
N GLU A 390 -12.13 -9.72 26.97
CA GLU A 390 -12.29 -8.60 26.05
C GLU A 390 -12.81 -9.07 24.69
N VAL A 391 -12.18 -10.11 24.13
CA VAL A 391 -12.49 -10.62 22.79
C VAL A 391 -13.84 -11.34 22.78
N ILE A 392 -14.20 -12.06 23.84
CA ILE A 392 -15.53 -12.69 24.00
C ILE A 392 -16.62 -11.62 24.13
N TYR A 393 -16.40 -10.58 24.93
CA TYR A 393 -17.33 -9.46 25.03
C TYR A 393 -17.55 -8.80 23.66
N LEU A 394 -16.46 -8.52 22.92
CA LEU A 394 -16.56 -7.91 21.60
C LEU A 394 -17.34 -8.82 20.63
N ARG A 395 -17.20 -10.14 20.73
CA ARG A 395 -17.97 -11.08 19.90
C ARG A 395 -19.47 -10.99 20.17
N GLU A 396 -19.87 -10.82 21.43
CA GLU A 396 -21.26 -10.61 21.84
C GLU A 396 -21.77 -9.23 21.39
N TYR A 397 -21.02 -8.17 21.70
CA TYR A 397 -21.40 -6.79 21.36
C TYR A 397 -21.50 -6.57 19.85
N LEU A 398 -20.50 -7.00 19.07
CA LEU A 398 -20.51 -6.87 17.61
C LEU A 398 -21.60 -7.75 16.99
N GLY A 399 -21.98 -8.84 17.65
CA GLY A 399 -23.04 -9.74 17.21
C GLY A 399 -22.70 -10.59 15.98
N LEU A 400 -21.49 -10.48 15.44
CA LEU A 400 -20.95 -11.26 14.33
C LEU A 400 -19.56 -11.82 14.66
N PRO A 401 -19.15 -12.95 14.05
CA PRO A 401 -17.79 -13.46 14.20
C PRO A 401 -16.77 -12.51 13.55
N PHE A 402 -15.55 -12.54 14.09
CA PHE A 402 -14.38 -11.86 13.56
C PHE A 402 -13.15 -12.74 13.78
N LEU A 403 -12.08 -12.45 13.06
CA LEU A 403 -10.79 -13.11 13.23
C LEU A 403 -10.04 -12.44 14.39
N SER A 404 -9.73 -13.23 15.43
CA SER A 404 -8.88 -12.78 16.52
C SER A 404 -7.42 -13.06 16.17
N ASP A 405 -6.72 -12.01 15.79
CA ASP A 405 -5.32 -12.08 15.42
C ASP A 405 -4.44 -12.15 16.68
N ARG A 406 -3.72 -13.26 16.84
CA ARG A 406 -2.83 -13.52 17.98
C ARG A 406 -1.36 -13.27 17.63
N THR A 407 -1.09 -12.61 16.50
CA THR A 407 0.22 -12.05 16.18
C THR A 407 0.71 -11.06 17.24
N GLY A 408 -0.16 -10.39 18.01
CA GLY A 408 0.26 -9.44 19.05
C GLY A 408 0.94 -10.00 20.32
N PHE A 409 1.01 -11.33 20.53
CA PHE A 409 1.63 -11.93 21.73
C PHE A 409 3.16 -11.74 21.81
N TRP A 410 3.82 -11.21 20.76
CA TRP A 410 5.28 -11.01 20.72
C TRP A 410 5.80 -9.90 21.63
N TYR A 411 4.95 -8.96 22.08
CA TYR A 411 5.41 -7.79 22.84
C TYR A 411 5.48 -8.00 24.37
N ASP A 412 4.82 -9.05 24.91
CA ASP A 412 4.65 -9.25 26.36
C ASP A 412 5.47 -10.42 26.93
N ILE A 413 6.31 -11.06 26.12
CA ILE A 413 7.25 -12.08 26.61
C ILE A 413 8.48 -11.34 27.13
N ASP A 414 8.64 -11.31 28.45
CA ASP A 414 9.84 -10.86 29.17
C ASP A 414 11.09 -11.37 28.43
N THR A 415 11.82 -10.44 27.81
CA THR A 415 12.86 -10.68 26.78
C THR A 415 14.14 -11.30 27.35
N SER A 416 14.06 -11.97 28.51
CA SER A 416 15.17 -12.60 29.21
C SER A 416 15.58 -13.97 28.64
N GLN A 417 14.87 -14.49 27.63
CA GLN A 417 15.20 -15.75 26.93
C GLN A 417 15.32 -15.52 25.41
N PRO A 418 16.37 -16.05 24.75
CA PRO A 418 16.51 -15.99 23.29
C PRO A 418 15.40 -16.84 22.66
N LEU A 419 14.47 -16.19 21.97
CA LEU A 419 13.45 -16.87 21.18
C LEU A 419 13.96 -16.92 19.74
N PRO A 420 14.10 -18.10 19.11
CA PRO A 420 14.29 -18.12 17.68
C PRO A 420 13.07 -17.46 17.04
N TYR A 421 13.28 -16.54 16.09
CA TYR A 421 12.26 -15.91 15.23
C TYR A 421 11.39 -16.92 14.44
N MET A 422 11.54 -18.20 14.74
CA MET A 422 10.97 -19.34 14.07
C MET A 422 10.09 -20.20 14.97
N VAL A 423 10.32 -20.23 16.29
CA VAL A 423 9.48 -20.98 17.24
C VAL A 423 9.73 -20.49 18.66
N ASN A 424 8.70 -19.91 19.27
CA ASN A 424 8.34 -20.43 20.58
C ASN A 424 6.84 -20.28 20.72
N THR A 425 6.13 -21.39 20.52
CA THR A 425 5.02 -21.71 21.42
C THR A 425 5.62 -21.74 22.82
N THR A 426 5.80 -20.56 23.43
CA THR A 426 6.33 -20.49 24.78
C THR A 426 5.45 -21.37 25.66
N GLN A 427 6.04 -21.83 26.76
CA GLN A 427 5.27 -22.42 27.84
C GLN A 427 4.05 -21.54 28.20
N ASP A 428 4.08 -20.23 27.95
CA ASP A 428 2.97 -19.28 28.16
C ASP A 428 1.84 -19.32 27.10
N VAL A 429 2.13 -19.65 25.84
CA VAL A 429 1.09 -20.01 24.84
C VAL A 429 0.40 -21.32 25.26
N TYR A 430 1.14 -22.27 25.84
CA TYR A 430 0.56 -23.48 26.42
C TYR A 430 -0.13 -23.24 27.78
N ASN A 431 0.34 -22.29 28.60
CA ASN A 431 -0.30 -21.88 29.84
C ASN A 431 -1.60 -21.08 29.58
N SER A 432 -1.85 -20.66 28.33
CA SER A 432 -3.07 -19.99 27.88
C SER A 432 -3.99 -20.88 27.02
N LEU A 433 -3.76 -22.20 26.97
CA LEU A 433 -4.69 -23.16 26.34
C LEU A 433 -6.13 -22.99 26.83
N GLU A 434 -6.32 -22.61 28.09
CA GLU A 434 -7.65 -22.32 28.62
C GLU A 434 -8.28 -21.09 27.95
N SER A 435 -7.52 -19.99 27.79
CA SER A 435 -7.96 -18.81 27.04
C SER A 435 -8.31 -19.15 25.58
N ILE A 436 -7.45 -19.91 24.91
CA ILE A 436 -7.67 -20.40 23.53
C ILE A 436 -8.97 -21.21 23.45
N LYS A 437 -9.17 -22.16 24.37
CA LYS A 437 -10.40 -22.97 24.43
C LYS A 437 -11.64 -22.11 24.66
N ARG A 438 -11.57 -21.12 25.55
CA ARG A 438 -12.67 -20.18 25.83
C ARG A 438 -13.02 -19.34 24.60
N ILE A 439 -12.03 -18.81 23.90
CA ILE A 439 -12.22 -18.03 22.66
C ILE A 439 -12.84 -18.90 21.56
N LYS A 440 -12.33 -20.12 21.35
CA LYS A 440 -12.92 -21.06 20.38
C LYS A 440 -14.35 -21.45 20.73
N LYS A 441 -14.65 -21.67 22.02
CA LYS A 441 -16.01 -21.97 22.50
C LYS A 441 -16.98 -20.81 22.25
N ALA A 442 -16.49 -19.57 22.22
CA ALA A 442 -17.27 -18.39 21.81
C ALA A 442 -17.44 -18.25 20.29
N GLY A 443 -16.97 -19.22 19.50
CA GLY A 443 -17.09 -19.22 18.03
C GLY A 443 -16.18 -18.22 17.33
N ILE A 444 -15.03 -17.91 17.94
CA ILE A 444 -14.04 -16.97 17.41
C ILE A 444 -12.87 -17.77 16.87
N ARG A 445 -12.53 -17.55 15.60
CA ARG A 445 -11.37 -18.16 14.94
C ARG A 445 -10.13 -17.32 15.21
N MET A 446 -8.96 -17.96 15.17
CA MET A 446 -7.70 -17.32 15.57
C MET A 446 -6.57 -17.50 14.56
N THR A 447 -5.70 -16.48 14.51
CA THR A 447 -4.47 -16.47 13.72
C THR A 447 -3.25 -16.76 14.59
N ALA A 448 -2.33 -17.61 14.13
CA ALA A 448 -0.97 -17.74 14.67
C ALA A 448 0.05 -17.02 13.79
N TYR A 449 1.14 -16.52 14.37
CA TYR A 449 2.25 -15.89 13.65
C TYR A 449 3.42 -16.86 13.50
N ILE A 450 4.09 -16.80 12.36
CA ILE A 450 5.44 -17.31 12.13
C ILE A 450 6.17 -16.41 11.13
N ASN A 451 7.50 -16.32 11.22
CA ASN A 451 8.33 -15.65 10.22
C ASN A 451 9.23 -16.67 9.50
N PRO A 452 8.86 -17.12 8.28
CA PRO A 452 9.65 -18.05 7.49
C PRO A 452 10.92 -17.46 6.84
N ARG A 453 11.23 -16.18 7.03
CA ARG A 453 12.37 -15.52 6.39
C ARG A 453 13.59 -15.39 7.32
N LEU A 454 13.37 -15.40 8.64
CA LEU A 454 14.36 -15.00 9.62
C LEU A 454 14.66 -16.10 10.65
N TRP A 455 15.94 -16.31 10.95
CA TRP A 455 16.41 -17.19 12.02
C TRP A 455 17.25 -16.39 13.02
N ASP A 456 16.93 -16.46 14.32
CA ASP A 456 17.68 -15.70 15.35
C ASP A 456 19.15 -16.11 15.40
N PHE A 457 20.03 -15.12 15.27
CA PHE A 457 21.48 -15.28 15.29
C PHE A 457 22.09 -14.95 16.67
N GLY A 458 21.27 -14.49 17.61
CA GLY A 458 21.60 -14.31 19.03
C GLY A 458 21.33 -12.91 19.59
N GLN A 459 21.09 -12.83 20.90
CA GLN A 459 21.02 -11.60 21.69
C GLN A 459 22.39 -11.15 22.25
N HIS A 460 22.53 -9.84 22.48
CA HIS A 460 23.43 -9.22 23.47
C HIS A 460 24.84 -9.83 23.63
N ASN A 461 25.77 -9.46 22.74
CA ASN A 461 27.22 -9.64 22.92
C ASN A 461 27.72 -11.08 23.14
N LYS A 462 26.92 -12.11 22.87
CA LYS A 462 27.39 -13.51 22.80
C LYS A 462 26.75 -14.25 21.63
N PRO A 463 27.48 -14.55 20.56
CA PRO A 463 26.98 -15.40 19.49
C PRO A 463 26.67 -16.79 20.06
N ARG A 464 25.39 -17.20 20.06
CA ARG A 464 25.08 -18.62 19.92
C ARG A 464 25.18 -18.88 18.44
N VAL A 465 26.37 -19.25 17.98
CA VAL A 465 26.54 -19.74 16.61
C VAL A 465 25.80 -21.07 16.55
N ASP A 466 24.52 -21.02 16.22
CA ASP A 466 23.81 -22.21 15.80
C ASP A 466 24.23 -22.47 14.35
N ASP A 467 25.09 -23.46 14.14
CA ASP A 467 25.64 -23.81 12.82
C ASP A 467 24.51 -24.00 11.78
N TYR A 468 23.32 -24.40 12.23
CA TYR A 468 22.12 -24.55 11.41
C TYR A 468 21.63 -23.24 10.80
N ALA A 469 21.64 -22.13 11.55
CA ALA A 469 21.25 -20.82 11.05
C ALA A 469 22.21 -20.35 9.95
N ILE A 470 23.52 -20.57 10.16
CA ILE A 470 24.54 -20.27 9.14
C ILE A 470 24.36 -21.18 7.93
N GLN A 471 24.10 -22.47 8.10
CA GLN A 471 23.91 -23.40 6.98
C GLN A 471 22.70 -23.02 6.12
N ALA A 472 21.61 -22.55 6.73
CA ALA A 472 20.41 -22.13 6.01
C ALA A 472 20.48 -20.68 5.47
N ALA A 473 21.37 -19.83 5.98
CA ALA A 473 21.44 -18.41 5.64
C ALA A 473 21.79 -18.16 4.17
N ILE A 474 21.09 -17.22 3.52
CA ILE A 474 21.50 -16.61 2.26
C ILE A 474 22.97 -16.17 2.37
N LYS A 475 23.75 -16.42 1.30
CA LYS A 475 25.18 -16.08 1.26
C LYS A 475 25.47 -14.96 0.28
N HIS A 476 26.28 -14.01 0.71
CA HIS A 476 26.97 -13.08 -0.16
C HIS A 476 27.97 -13.82 -1.07
N SER A 477 28.46 -13.14 -2.11
CA SER A 477 29.43 -13.71 -3.05
C SER A 477 30.78 -14.10 -2.42
N ASP A 478 31.09 -13.60 -1.23
CA ASP A 478 32.28 -13.97 -0.45
C ASP A 478 32.04 -15.15 0.52
N GLY A 479 30.82 -15.70 0.55
CA GLY A 479 30.42 -16.80 1.42
C GLY A 479 29.95 -16.38 2.82
N SER A 480 29.97 -15.09 3.16
CA SER A 480 29.44 -14.60 4.43
C SER A 480 27.90 -14.68 4.47
N PRO A 481 27.29 -14.94 5.65
CA PRO A 481 25.82 -14.98 5.77
C PRO A 481 25.23 -13.58 5.71
N HIS A 482 24.04 -13.45 5.10
CA HIS A 482 23.26 -12.22 5.13
C HIS A 482 22.58 -12.06 6.49
N LEU A 483 22.95 -11.02 7.24
CA LEU A 483 22.43 -10.73 8.58
C LEU A 483 21.69 -9.39 8.62
N GLU A 484 20.58 -9.35 9.35
CA GLU A 484 19.76 -8.16 9.57
C GLU A 484 19.56 -7.90 11.07
N LYS A 485 19.07 -6.71 11.45
CA LYS A 485 18.87 -6.32 12.85
C LYS A 485 17.42 -5.91 13.12
N TYR A 486 16.73 -6.73 13.90
CA TYR A 486 15.37 -6.49 14.39
C TYR A 486 15.35 -6.70 15.91
N GLY A 487 15.85 -5.74 16.68
CA GLY A 487 16.08 -5.90 18.13
C GLY A 487 17.28 -6.81 18.47
N SER A 488 17.34 -8.02 17.90
CA SER A 488 18.51 -8.91 17.87
C SER A 488 19.09 -9.02 16.46
N MET A 489 20.25 -9.67 16.32
CA MET A 489 20.80 -10.02 15.02
C MET A 489 20.11 -11.29 14.52
N VAL A 490 19.70 -11.30 13.25
CA VAL A 490 19.02 -12.43 12.61
C VAL A 490 19.70 -12.77 11.30
N ALA A 491 19.72 -14.05 10.94
CA ALA A 491 20.09 -14.50 9.61
C ALA A 491 18.86 -14.52 8.70
N VAL A 492 19.01 -14.01 7.48
CA VAL A 492 18.02 -14.22 6.42
C VAL A 492 18.27 -15.60 5.83
N VAL A 493 17.28 -16.48 5.90
CA VAL A 493 17.42 -17.86 5.42
C VAL A 493 17.00 -18.02 3.97
N CYS A 494 17.67 -18.92 3.28
CA CYS A 494 17.36 -19.27 1.90
C CYS A 494 16.08 -20.13 1.86
N PRO A 495 15.04 -19.72 1.12
CA PRO A 495 13.81 -20.48 1.02
C PRO A 495 13.98 -21.77 0.22
N MET A 496 15.14 -22.07 -0.37
CA MET A 496 15.44 -23.38 -0.97
C MET A 496 16.15 -24.34 0.00
N SER A 497 16.49 -23.89 1.21
CA SER A 497 17.12 -24.73 2.22
C SER A 497 16.15 -25.81 2.72
N SER A 498 16.54 -27.08 2.57
CA SER A 498 15.74 -28.23 3.03
C SER A 498 15.54 -28.24 4.55
N LEU A 499 16.55 -27.80 5.29
CA LEU A 499 16.46 -27.60 6.74
C LEU A 499 15.37 -26.58 7.08
N MET A 500 15.36 -25.45 6.38
CA MET A 500 14.40 -24.38 6.61
C MET A 500 12.97 -24.84 6.29
N HIS A 501 12.79 -25.50 5.15
CA HIS A 501 11.51 -26.12 4.76
C HIS A 501 10.95 -27.01 5.88
N GLN A 502 11.75 -27.95 6.37
CA GLN A 502 11.31 -28.92 7.37
C GLN A 502 10.85 -28.23 8.65
N VAL A 503 11.62 -27.25 9.14
CA VAL A 503 11.29 -26.53 10.38
C VAL A 503 9.96 -25.79 10.25
N VAL A 504 9.76 -25.03 9.16
CA VAL A 504 8.50 -24.28 8.96
C VAL A 504 7.30 -25.23 8.86
N VAL A 505 7.42 -26.32 8.09
CA VAL A 505 6.35 -27.30 7.93
C VAL A 505 5.96 -27.95 9.26
N ASP A 506 6.93 -28.37 10.05
CA ASP A 506 6.68 -29.00 11.36
C ASP A 506 6.01 -28.04 12.35
N ASN A 507 6.38 -26.75 12.32
CA ASN A 507 5.76 -25.73 13.15
C ASN A 507 4.32 -25.46 12.76
N VAL A 508 4.07 -25.28 11.46
CA VAL A 508 2.71 -25.03 10.96
C VAL A 508 1.80 -26.20 11.28
N ARG A 509 2.26 -27.45 11.16
CA ARG A 509 1.49 -28.63 11.55
C ARG A 509 1.02 -28.57 13.00
N ARG A 510 1.88 -28.14 13.94
CA ARG A 510 1.51 -27.97 15.36
C ARG A 510 0.57 -26.78 15.58
N MET A 511 0.80 -25.66 14.88
CA MET A 511 -0.04 -24.47 15.01
C MET A 511 -1.48 -24.74 14.58
N VAL A 512 -1.69 -25.44 13.46
CA VAL A 512 -3.06 -25.66 12.94
C VAL A 512 -3.90 -26.64 13.76
N GLU A 513 -3.33 -27.29 14.79
CA GLU A 513 -4.10 -28.03 15.79
C GLU A 513 -4.99 -27.09 16.63
N ASN A 514 -4.55 -25.85 16.85
CA ASN A 514 -5.23 -24.89 17.72
C ASN A 514 -5.71 -23.63 17.00
N PHE A 515 -5.07 -23.27 15.88
CA PHE A 515 -5.35 -22.05 15.11
C PHE A 515 -5.99 -22.35 13.75
N ASP A 516 -6.77 -21.39 13.24
CA ASP A 516 -7.49 -21.48 11.98
C ASP A 516 -6.75 -20.80 10.83
N CYS A 517 -5.95 -19.79 11.16
CA CYS A 517 -5.19 -18.97 10.23
C CYS A 517 -3.72 -18.96 10.62
N ILE A 518 -2.83 -19.06 9.64
CA ILE A 518 -1.38 -18.91 9.83
C ILE A 518 -0.94 -17.65 9.10
N TYR A 519 -0.40 -16.70 9.84
CA TYR A 519 0.22 -15.48 9.33
C TYR A 519 1.71 -15.71 9.10
N LEU A 520 2.15 -15.51 7.87
CA LEU A 520 3.51 -15.69 7.38
C LEU A 520 4.16 -14.30 7.20
N ASP A 521 4.88 -13.86 8.21
CA ASP A 521 5.48 -12.52 8.22
C ASP A 521 6.58 -12.40 7.17
N GLN A 522 6.72 -11.21 6.58
CA GLN A 522 7.70 -10.84 5.55
C GLN A 522 7.75 -11.71 4.27
N THR A 523 7.08 -12.85 4.22
CA THR A 523 7.20 -13.83 3.12
C THR A 523 6.70 -13.27 1.80
N ILE A 524 5.68 -12.40 1.86
CA ILE A 524 5.00 -11.82 0.70
C ILE A 524 5.13 -10.28 0.62
N ASP A 525 6.08 -9.71 1.37
CA ASP A 525 6.37 -8.25 1.41
C ASP A 525 7.86 -7.93 1.33
N ALA A 526 8.72 -8.72 1.99
CA ALA A 526 10.14 -8.41 2.02
C ALA A 526 10.80 -8.67 0.67
N HIS A 527 11.68 -7.76 0.27
CA HIS A 527 12.44 -7.88 -0.96
C HIS A 527 13.31 -9.15 -0.97
N SER A 528 13.45 -9.72 -2.16
CA SER A 528 14.29 -10.89 -2.38
C SER A 528 15.78 -10.51 -2.37
N LEU A 529 16.62 -11.39 -1.82
CA LEU A 529 18.06 -11.20 -1.75
C LEU A 529 18.80 -12.21 -2.65
N PRO A 530 19.89 -11.83 -3.33
CA PRO A 530 20.68 -12.77 -4.11
C PRO A 530 21.42 -13.75 -3.18
N CYS A 531 21.57 -15.00 -3.62
CA CYS A 531 22.30 -16.03 -2.88
C CYS A 531 23.41 -16.66 -3.72
N PHE A 532 24.55 -16.91 -3.08
CA PHE A 532 25.74 -17.51 -3.67
C PHE A 532 26.19 -18.80 -2.93
N ASP A 533 25.30 -19.45 -2.17
CA ASP A 533 25.60 -20.76 -1.58
C ASP A 533 25.38 -21.88 -2.61
N ALA A 534 26.44 -22.63 -2.91
CA ALA A 534 26.35 -23.77 -3.81
C ALA A 534 25.58 -24.97 -3.21
N ASN A 535 25.35 -24.99 -1.89
CA ASN A 535 24.73 -26.12 -1.19
C ASN A 535 23.20 -26.00 -1.07
N HIS A 536 22.60 -24.89 -1.47
CA HIS A 536 21.16 -24.63 -1.32
C HIS A 536 20.31 -25.15 -2.49
N GLY A 537 20.92 -25.81 -3.48
CA GLY A 537 20.16 -26.47 -4.56
C GLY A 537 19.60 -25.52 -5.62
N HIS A 538 20.16 -24.32 -5.76
CA HIS A 538 19.83 -23.37 -6.83
C HIS A 538 21.09 -22.83 -7.51
N ALA A 539 20.95 -22.23 -8.70
CA ALA A 539 22.04 -21.52 -9.37
C ALA A 539 22.45 -20.26 -8.57
N LEU A 540 23.72 -19.86 -8.67
CA LEU A 540 24.23 -18.66 -7.99
C LEU A 540 23.61 -17.41 -8.63
N ASN A 541 23.32 -16.38 -7.83
CA ASN A 541 22.77 -15.10 -8.30
C ASN A 541 21.45 -15.23 -9.09
N SER A 542 20.73 -16.33 -8.93
CA SER A 542 19.49 -16.59 -9.68
C SER A 542 18.39 -15.58 -9.29
N PRO A 543 17.65 -15.01 -10.24
CA PRO A 543 16.50 -14.16 -9.95
C PRO A 543 15.21 -14.96 -9.64
N TYR A 544 15.28 -16.29 -9.66
CA TYR A 544 14.11 -17.17 -9.59
C TYR A 544 13.99 -17.94 -8.28
N PHE A 545 15.11 -18.28 -7.64
CA PHE A 545 15.15 -19.26 -6.54
C PHE A 545 14.29 -18.85 -5.34
N TRP A 546 14.18 -17.55 -5.07
CA TRP A 546 13.47 -17.02 -3.91
C TRP A 546 11.98 -17.41 -3.94
N HIS A 547 11.28 -17.04 -5.01
CA HIS A 547 9.87 -17.39 -5.19
C HIS A 547 9.67 -18.88 -5.44
N GLN A 548 10.60 -19.55 -6.13
CA GLN A 548 10.51 -21.00 -6.32
C GLN A 548 10.52 -21.76 -4.99
N GLY A 549 11.44 -21.43 -4.09
CA GLY A 549 11.54 -22.04 -2.76
C GLY A 549 10.29 -21.81 -1.93
N TYR A 550 9.85 -20.54 -1.84
CA TYR A 550 8.62 -20.24 -1.12
C TYR A 550 7.36 -20.82 -1.77
N PHE A 551 7.25 -20.90 -3.09
CA PHE A 551 6.11 -21.55 -3.74
C PHE A 551 6.03 -23.03 -3.38
N GLN A 552 7.17 -23.73 -3.42
CA GLN A 552 7.25 -25.13 -2.99
C GLN A 552 6.88 -25.29 -1.51
N MET A 553 7.42 -24.42 -0.65
CA MET A 553 7.10 -24.39 0.78
C MET A 553 5.60 -24.18 0.98
N MET A 554 4.99 -23.18 0.35
CA MET A 554 3.56 -22.87 0.48
C MET A 554 2.66 -24.00 0.00
N ASP A 555 2.99 -24.63 -1.13
CA ASP A 555 2.22 -25.75 -1.67
C ASP A 555 2.25 -26.95 -0.70
N GLU A 556 3.38 -27.17 -0.02
CA GLU A 556 3.52 -28.17 1.05
C GLU A 556 2.78 -27.76 2.34
N LEU A 557 2.95 -26.53 2.81
CA LEU A 557 2.26 -26.02 4.00
C LEU A 557 0.75 -26.17 3.89
N ARG A 558 0.16 -25.75 2.76
CA ARG A 558 -1.29 -25.89 2.51
C ARG A 558 -1.71 -27.35 2.54
N ARG A 559 -0.96 -28.24 1.89
CA ARG A 559 -1.25 -29.67 1.85
C ARG A 559 -1.20 -30.32 3.23
N GLU A 560 -0.13 -30.09 3.99
CA GLU A 560 0.08 -30.72 5.29
C GLU A 560 -0.84 -30.13 6.37
N ALA A 561 -1.04 -28.81 6.38
CA ALA A 561 -1.97 -28.16 7.30
C ALA A 561 -3.40 -28.66 7.13
N ARG A 562 -3.86 -28.82 5.88
CA ARG A 562 -5.24 -29.23 5.58
C ARG A 562 -5.55 -30.69 5.86
N LYS A 563 -4.53 -31.53 6.09
CA LYS A 563 -4.73 -32.88 6.67
C LYS A 563 -5.16 -32.82 8.13
N ILE A 564 -4.78 -31.77 8.85
CA ILE A 564 -5.06 -31.57 10.28
C ILE A 564 -6.31 -30.67 10.44
N ASN A 565 -6.34 -29.54 9.74
CA ASN A 565 -7.48 -28.62 9.72
C ASN A 565 -7.86 -28.32 8.25
N PRO A 566 -8.88 -28.98 7.68
CA PRO A 566 -9.30 -28.78 6.28
C PRO A 566 -9.68 -27.34 5.93
N ASP A 567 -10.03 -26.55 6.94
CA ASP A 567 -10.43 -25.14 6.85
C ASP A 567 -9.26 -24.17 7.12
N ALA A 568 -8.01 -24.65 7.21
CA ALA A 568 -6.85 -23.80 7.47
C ALA A 568 -6.59 -22.80 6.34
N VAL A 569 -6.30 -21.55 6.74
CA VAL A 569 -6.00 -20.44 5.83
C VAL A 569 -4.61 -19.86 6.08
N PHE A 570 -4.03 -19.26 5.04
CA PHE A 570 -2.73 -18.62 5.08
C PHE A 570 -2.84 -17.15 4.68
N CYS A 571 -2.36 -16.26 5.52
CA CYS A 571 -2.20 -14.85 5.21
C CYS A 571 -0.75 -14.40 5.43
N GLY A 572 -0.35 -13.27 4.86
CA GLY A 572 1.02 -12.77 5.00
C GLY A 572 1.07 -11.25 4.94
N GLU A 573 2.18 -10.70 5.38
CA GLU A 573 2.46 -9.26 5.36
C GLU A 573 2.41 -8.72 3.94
N GLY A 574 1.78 -7.57 3.68
CA GLY A 574 1.84 -6.94 2.36
C GLY A 574 0.84 -7.51 1.35
N GLY A 575 1.10 -7.27 0.07
CA GLY A 575 0.15 -7.59 -1.01
C GLY A 575 0.81 -7.75 -2.37
N ASP A 576 1.96 -8.41 -2.43
CA ASP A 576 2.64 -8.71 -3.69
C ASP A 576 1.84 -9.67 -4.56
N ASP A 577 1.76 -9.38 -5.85
CA ASP A 577 0.73 -9.96 -6.70
C ASP A 577 0.98 -11.44 -7.04
N VAL A 578 2.25 -11.85 -7.10
CA VAL A 578 2.72 -13.21 -7.41
C VAL A 578 2.22 -14.30 -6.46
N TRP A 579 1.70 -13.93 -5.29
CA TRP A 579 1.29 -14.86 -4.24
C TRP A 579 -0.19 -15.26 -4.29
N CYS A 580 -0.97 -14.72 -5.22
CA CYS A 580 -2.43 -14.76 -5.17
C CYS A 580 -3.01 -16.20 -5.17
N THR A 581 -2.39 -17.15 -5.85
CA THR A 581 -2.81 -18.58 -5.83
C THR A 581 -2.41 -19.35 -4.58
N ARG A 582 -1.49 -18.83 -3.76
CA ARG A 582 -0.89 -19.54 -2.62
C ARG A 582 -1.25 -18.96 -1.27
N MET A 583 -1.71 -17.71 -1.25
CA MET A 583 -2.21 -17.02 -0.07
C MET A 583 -3.72 -16.88 -0.14
N ASP A 584 -4.40 -17.05 0.99
CA ASP A 584 -5.83 -16.76 1.12
C ASP A 584 -6.06 -15.27 1.39
N GLY A 585 -5.12 -14.60 2.06
CA GLY A 585 -5.21 -13.17 2.33
C GLY A 585 -3.88 -12.40 2.40
N TYR A 586 -3.99 -11.09 2.14
CA TYR A 586 -2.90 -10.10 2.11
C TYR A 586 -3.11 -9.09 3.24
N LEU A 587 -2.21 -9.04 4.22
CA LEU A 587 -2.28 -8.05 5.30
C LEU A 587 -1.81 -6.69 4.77
N THR A 588 -2.77 -5.85 4.39
CA THR A 588 -2.51 -4.57 3.72
C THR A 588 -2.26 -3.42 4.69
N TRP A 589 -1.54 -3.69 5.77
CA TRP A 589 -1.40 -2.77 6.90
C TRP A 589 -0.77 -1.41 6.52
N LEU A 590 0.09 -1.38 5.50
CA LEU A 590 0.74 -0.16 5.00
C LEU A 590 -0.09 0.65 3.98
N TYR A 591 -1.26 0.16 3.55
CA TYR A 591 -2.06 0.83 2.52
C TYR A 591 -2.65 2.15 3.04
N GLY A 592 -2.87 3.11 2.13
CA GLY A 592 -3.30 4.48 2.47
C GLY A 592 -2.17 5.50 2.45
N LEU A 593 -1.31 5.42 1.43
CA LEU A 593 -0.33 6.47 1.12
C LEU A 593 -1.02 7.67 0.46
N THR A 594 -0.39 8.85 0.46
CA THR A 594 -0.95 10.01 -0.25
C THR A 594 -1.07 9.71 -1.75
N GLY A 595 -2.23 10.03 -2.34
CA GLY A 595 -2.51 9.77 -3.76
C GLY A 595 -2.85 8.31 -4.07
N HIS A 596 -3.10 7.48 -3.06
CA HIS A 596 -3.48 6.09 -3.28
C HIS A 596 -4.81 5.96 -4.03
N VAL A 597 -4.91 4.89 -4.82
CA VAL A 597 -6.12 4.47 -5.53
C VAL A 597 -6.30 2.96 -5.35
N PRO A 598 -7.51 2.40 -5.52
CA PRO A 598 -7.74 0.96 -5.34
C PRO A 598 -7.30 0.15 -6.57
N LEU A 599 -6.07 0.38 -7.06
CA LEU A 599 -5.55 -0.26 -8.27
C LEU A 599 -5.44 -1.78 -8.10
N ILE A 600 -4.80 -2.25 -7.03
CA ILE A 600 -4.64 -3.68 -6.79
C ILE A 600 -6.00 -4.35 -6.53
N GLN A 601 -6.93 -3.67 -5.85
CA GLN A 601 -8.30 -4.15 -5.64
C GLN A 601 -9.07 -4.23 -6.96
N SER A 602 -8.80 -3.35 -7.93
CA SER A 602 -9.43 -3.42 -9.26
C SER A 602 -9.01 -4.67 -10.06
N ILE A 603 -7.82 -5.19 -9.78
CA ILE A 603 -7.21 -6.31 -10.49
C ILE A 603 -7.45 -7.63 -9.73
N TYR A 604 -7.16 -7.64 -8.43
CA TYR A 604 -7.13 -8.80 -7.53
C TYR A 604 -8.29 -8.85 -6.53
N GLY A 605 -9.12 -7.80 -6.44
CA GLY A 605 -10.32 -7.80 -5.60
C GLY A 605 -11.42 -8.72 -6.12
N GLY A 606 -12.53 -8.74 -5.38
CA GLY A 606 -13.71 -9.51 -5.75
C GLY A 606 -13.55 -11.02 -5.58
N GLY A 607 -12.73 -11.45 -4.62
CA GLY A 607 -12.60 -12.83 -4.19
C GLY A 607 -11.41 -13.64 -4.72
N ARG A 608 -10.45 -13.01 -5.43
CA ARG A 608 -9.18 -13.68 -5.82
C ARG A 608 -8.23 -13.81 -4.64
N VAL A 609 -8.20 -12.80 -3.78
CA VAL A 609 -7.52 -12.80 -2.49
C VAL A 609 -8.30 -11.92 -1.52
N GLN A 610 -8.27 -12.23 -0.23
CA GLN A 610 -8.81 -11.34 0.79
C GLN A 610 -7.77 -10.27 1.14
N PHE A 611 -8.10 -9.00 0.96
CA PHE A 611 -7.29 -7.92 1.54
C PHE A 611 -7.66 -7.79 3.02
N VAL A 612 -6.74 -8.13 3.91
CA VAL A 612 -6.93 -8.24 5.34
C VAL A 612 -6.50 -6.94 6.00
N GLY A 613 -7.45 -6.04 6.26
CA GLY A 613 -7.20 -4.93 7.16
C GLY A 613 -6.16 -3.88 6.72
N ARG A 614 -6.03 -2.81 7.51
CA ARG A 614 -5.07 -1.71 7.38
C ARG A 614 -4.57 -1.34 8.78
N GLY A 615 -3.40 -0.70 8.88
CA GLY A 615 -2.89 -0.16 10.13
C GLY A 615 -3.66 1.08 10.58
N PHE A 616 -4.08 1.09 11.85
CA PHE A 616 -4.76 2.21 12.51
C PHE A 616 -3.88 2.87 13.58
N GLU A 617 -4.46 3.75 14.40
CA GLU A 617 -3.76 4.69 15.29
C GLU A 617 -2.82 4.00 16.30
N SER A 618 -3.10 2.75 16.67
CA SER A 618 -2.25 1.95 17.56
C SER A 618 -0.87 1.57 16.97
N PHE A 619 -0.60 1.86 15.68
CA PHE A 619 0.62 1.45 14.97
C PHE A 619 1.63 2.57 14.63
N GLY A 620 1.45 3.81 15.10
CA GLY A 620 2.54 4.82 15.01
C GLY A 620 2.14 6.30 15.21
N GLY A 621 1.32 6.56 16.22
CA GLY A 621 0.95 7.91 16.67
C GLY A 621 -0.46 8.29 16.26
N GLY A 622 -1.14 9.13 17.02
CA GLY A 622 -2.54 9.50 16.76
C GLY A 622 -2.73 10.28 15.46
N GLY A 623 -3.53 9.73 14.55
CA GLY A 623 -4.08 10.47 13.39
C GLY A 623 -5.28 11.34 13.79
N ASP A 624 -5.82 12.08 12.82
CA ASP A 624 -7.02 12.88 13.04
C ASP A 624 -8.21 11.98 13.40
N TRP A 625 -9.13 12.50 14.22
CA TRP A 625 -10.29 11.72 14.65
C TRP A 625 -11.09 11.16 13.46
N ASP A 626 -11.29 12.01 12.45
CA ASP A 626 -12.08 11.71 11.25
C ASP A 626 -11.37 10.76 10.27
N ALA A 627 -10.03 10.63 10.36
CA ALA A 627 -9.26 9.73 9.50
C ALA A 627 -9.67 8.25 9.67
N PHE A 628 -10.15 7.87 10.86
CA PHE A 628 -10.67 6.53 11.13
C PHE A 628 -11.85 6.18 10.22
N PHE A 629 -12.82 7.10 10.10
CA PHE A 629 -14.03 6.88 9.30
C PHE A 629 -13.71 6.86 7.80
N CYS A 630 -12.80 7.73 7.36
CA CYS A 630 -12.30 7.77 5.98
C CYS A 630 -11.66 6.44 5.58
N ARG A 631 -10.66 5.99 6.37
CA ARG A 631 -9.97 4.71 6.16
C ARG A 631 -10.93 3.55 6.11
N LEU A 632 -11.80 3.44 7.11
CA LEU A 632 -12.69 2.29 7.23
C LEU A 632 -13.77 2.28 6.15
N GLY A 633 -14.28 3.45 5.75
CA GLY A 633 -15.20 3.61 4.63
C GLY A 633 -14.58 3.12 3.32
N GLU A 634 -13.32 3.49 3.06
CA GLU A 634 -12.60 2.99 1.89
C GLU A 634 -12.39 1.47 1.92
N GLN A 635 -11.93 0.92 3.05
CA GLN A 635 -11.78 -0.53 3.21
C GLN A 635 -13.09 -1.26 2.87
N PHE A 636 -14.20 -0.71 3.36
CA PHE A 636 -15.53 -1.26 3.12
C PHE A 636 -15.91 -1.27 1.64
N VAL A 637 -15.83 -0.12 0.95
CA VAL A 637 -16.26 -0.04 -0.46
C VAL A 637 -15.30 -0.80 -1.40
N ASN A 638 -14.02 -0.89 -1.04
CA ASN A 638 -12.99 -1.60 -1.81
C ASN A 638 -12.93 -3.11 -1.51
N SER A 639 -13.95 -3.68 -0.85
CA SER A 639 -14.06 -5.12 -0.58
C SER A 639 -12.94 -5.68 0.32
N GLU A 640 -12.31 -4.84 1.13
CA GLU A 640 -11.32 -5.28 2.13
C GLU A 640 -12.04 -5.85 3.37
N GLN A 641 -11.34 -6.69 4.13
CA GLN A 641 -11.74 -6.98 5.51
C GLN A 641 -11.49 -5.73 6.34
N LEU A 642 -12.42 -5.43 7.24
CA LEU A 642 -12.31 -4.26 8.11
C LEU A 642 -11.23 -4.50 9.18
N GLY A 643 -10.55 -3.45 9.58
CA GLY A 643 -9.67 -3.51 10.75
C GLY A 643 -8.29 -4.05 10.46
N TRP A 644 -7.84 -5.06 11.21
CA TRP A 644 -6.48 -5.11 11.79
C TRP A 644 -6.30 -4.05 12.89
N PHE A 645 -7.38 -3.84 13.66
CA PHE A 645 -7.40 -2.97 14.82
C PHE A 645 -6.69 -3.64 15.99
N ASN A 646 -5.92 -2.87 16.74
CA ASN A 646 -5.47 -3.31 18.04
C ASN A 646 -6.67 -3.32 19.01
N ILE A 647 -6.66 -4.21 20.01
CA ILE A 647 -7.68 -4.19 21.05
C ILE A 647 -7.85 -2.81 21.69
N ASN A 648 -6.77 -2.02 21.78
CA ASN A 648 -6.79 -0.65 22.31
C ASN A 648 -7.72 0.27 21.54
N ASP A 649 -7.84 0.11 20.21
CA ASP A 649 -8.76 0.89 19.38
C ASP A 649 -10.24 0.61 19.75
N PHE A 650 -10.47 -0.53 20.41
CA PHE A 650 -11.78 -0.98 20.86
C PHE A 650 -11.99 -0.87 22.36
N ARG A 651 -11.02 -0.47 23.20
CA ARG A 651 -11.26 -0.45 24.66
C ARG A 651 -12.25 0.64 25.06
N PHE A 652 -12.26 1.74 24.32
CA PHE A 652 -13.24 2.82 24.47
C PHE A 652 -14.51 2.54 23.64
N GLY A 653 -15.67 2.53 24.32
CA GLY A 653 -16.98 2.49 23.68
C GLY A 653 -17.32 3.84 23.06
N ALA A 654 -17.15 3.94 21.75
CA ALA A 654 -17.31 5.20 21.03
C ALA A 654 -17.96 5.00 19.67
N ARG A 655 -18.32 6.14 19.04
CA ARG A 655 -18.87 6.20 17.68
C ARG A 655 -18.04 5.43 16.65
N ARG A 656 -16.71 5.37 16.79
CA ARG A 656 -15.82 4.55 15.94
C ARG A 656 -16.17 3.05 16.03
N ARG A 657 -16.35 2.52 17.24
CA ARG A 657 -16.75 1.12 17.48
C ARG A 657 -18.13 0.82 16.91
N ARG A 658 -19.12 1.70 17.13
CA ARG A 658 -20.46 1.57 16.53
C ARG A 658 -20.40 1.61 15.00
N PHE A 659 -19.54 2.45 14.42
CA PHE A 659 -19.36 2.51 12.97
C PHE A 659 -18.75 1.21 12.41
N VAL A 660 -17.76 0.61 13.09
CA VAL A 660 -17.27 -0.74 12.75
C VAL A 660 -18.42 -1.75 12.77
N LYS A 661 -19.20 -1.79 13.85
CA LYS A 661 -20.34 -2.71 13.97
C LYS A 661 -21.36 -2.52 12.84
N LYS A 662 -21.70 -1.27 12.49
CA LYS A 662 -22.55 -0.95 11.33
C LYS A 662 -21.99 -1.58 10.06
N LEU A 663 -20.75 -1.25 9.70
CA LEU A 663 -20.14 -1.73 8.46
C LEU A 663 -19.98 -3.25 8.42
N MET A 664 -19.70 -3.91 9.55
CA MET A 664 -19.67 -5.38 9.62
C MET A 664 -21.00 -6.03 9.23
N HIS A 665 -22.12 -5.53 9.77
CA HIS A 665 -23.45 -6.09 9.48
C HIS A 665 -23.87 -5.80 8.03
N LEU A 666 -23.55 -4.61 7.52
CA LEU A 666 -23.84 -4.25 6.13
C LEU A 666 -22.99 -5.07 5.14
N ARG A 667 -21.68 -5.27 5.44
CA ARG A 667 -20.76 -6.05 4.60
C ARG A 667 -21.28 -7.47 4.37
N LEU A 668 -21.81 -8.11 5.41
CA LEU A 668 -22.37 -9.45 5.31
C LEU A 668 -23.54 -9.53 4.30
N GLY A 669 -24.35 -8.49 4.19
CA GLY A 669 -25.48 -8.44 3.24
C GLY A 669 -25.05 -8.38 1.76
N VAL A 670 -23.83 -7.94 1.50
CA VAL A 670 -23.26 -7.74 0.15
C VAL A 670 -22.00 -8.57 -0.11
N VAL A 671 -21.65 -9.50 0.79
CA VAL A 671 -20.38 -10.23 0.74
C VAL A 671 -20.21 -11.07 -0.53
N SER A 672 -21.31 -11.54 -1.15
CA SER A 672 -21.28 -12.24 -2.43
C SER A 672 -20.72 -11.35 -3.55
N PHE A 673 -21.06 -10.06 -3.58
CA PHE A 673 -20.45 -9.13 -4.54
C PHE A 673 -18.95 -8.93 -4.27
N PHE A 674 -18.54 -8.85 -3.00
CA PHE A 674 -17.14 -8.70 -2.60
C PHE A 674 -16.29 -9.96 -2.83
N THR A 675 -16.91 -11.11 -3.10
CA THR A 675 -16.21 -12.40 -3.30
C THR A 675 -16.40 -13.02 -4.67
N GLU A 676 -17.26 -12.45 -5.52
CA GLU A 676 -17.66 -13.03 -6.81
C GLU A 676 -17.69 -12.02 -7.97
N SER A 677 -17.06 -10.85 -7.82
CA SER A 677 -17.18 -9.74 -8.79
C SER A 677 -15.86 -9.24 -9.34
N ASN A 678 -15.94 -8.39 -10.36
CA ASN A 678 -14.85 -7.53 -10.78
C ASN A 678 -15.20 -6.09 -10.44
N MET A 679 -14.24 -5.32 -9.93
CA MET A 679 -14.41 -3.88 -9.77
C MET A 679 -14.46 -3.19 -11.15
N LEU A 680 -15.35 -2.22 -11.30
CA LEU A 680 -15.46 -1.33 -12.46
C LEU A 680 -14.81 0.02 -12.16
N ALA A 681 -14.68 0.86 -13.19
CA ALA A 681 -14.22 2.24 -13.02
C ALA A 681 -15.09 2.99 -12.00
N PRO A 682 -14.51 3.89 -11.18
CA PRO A 682 -15.29 4.76 -10.31
C PRO A 682 -16.29 5.59 -11.10
N LEU A 683 -17.45 5.87 -10.50
CA LEU A 683 -18.44 6.76 -11.10
C LEU A 683 -17.93 8.19 -11.24
N GLU A 684 -18.43 8.87 -12.27
CA GLU A 684 -18.35 10.32 -12.39
C GLU A 684 -19.54 10.99 -11.68
N PHE A 685 -19.42 12.28 -11.39
CA PHE A 685 -20.44 13.07 -10.71
C PHE A 685 -20.66 14.38 -11.47
N THR A 686 -21.89 14.88 -11.50
CA THR A 686 -22.23 16.13 -12.22
C THR A 686 -21.53 17.36 -11.64
N THR A 687 -21.08 17.27 -10.39
CA THR A 687 -20.26 18.25 -9.69
C THR A 687 -19.09 17.54 -9.03
N PRO A 688 -17.91 18.19 -8.89
CA PRO A 688 -16.78 17.60 -8.17
C PRO A 688 -17.18 17.12 -6.76
N MET A 689 -16.71 15.93 -6.39
CA MET A 689 -16.95 15.35 -5.08
C MET A 689 -16.32 16.22 -3.98
N PRO A 690 -17.06 16.61 -2.92
CA PRO A 690 -16.48 17.29 -1.78
C PRO A 690 -15.39 16.43 -1.13
N GLN A 691 -14.26 17.04 -0.79
CA GLN A 691 -13.11 16.34 -0.21
C GLN A 691 -12.87 16.74 1.25
N ILE A 692 -12.20 15.86 1.99
CA ILE A 692 -11.68 16.08 3.33
C ILE A 692 -10.18 15.78 3.34
N ILE A 693 -9.43 16.56 4.12
CA ILE A 693 -8.00 16.37 4.34
C ILE A 693 -7.83 15.92 5.78
N CYS A 694 -7.22 14.76 5.98
CA CYS A 694 -6.92 14.24 7.30
C CYS A 694 -5.49 13.70 7.36
N ASN A 695 -4.81 13.87 8.50
CA ASN A 695 -3.63 13.08 8.82
C ASN A 695 -4.08 11.68 9.23
N TRP A 696 -3.84 10.71 8.36
CA TRP A 696 -4.17 9.32 8.65
C TRP A 696 -3.21 8.76 9.69
N GLN A 697 -1.91 9.07 9.63
CA GLN A 697 -0.91 8.58 10.58
C GLN A 697 -0.89 7.02 10.66
N CYS A 698 0.20 6.41 10.21
CA CYS A 698 0.49 5.00 10.48
C CYS A 698 1.86 4.98 11.15
N LEU A 699 2.92 4.50 10.49
CA LEU A 699 4.30 4.62 10.99
C LEU A 699 4.81 6.07 11.05
N VAL A 700 4.34 6.91 10.13
CA VAL A 700 4.73 8.32 9.98
C VAL A 700 3.49 9.15 9.68
N PRO A 701 3.54 10.48 9.89
CA PRO A 701 2.48 11.37 9.44
C PRO A 701 2.19 11.20 7.95
N ARG A 702 0.91 11.04 7.61
CA ARG A 702 0.41 10.82 6.25
C ARG A 702 -0.82 11.68 6.03
N VAL A 703 -0.64 12.85 5.43
CA VAL A 703 -1.75 13.73 5.09
C VAL A 703 -2.40 13.23 3.80
N VAL A 704 -3.65 12.81 3.89
CA VAL A 704 -4.42 12.22 2.79
C VAL A 704 -5.60 13.13 2.50
N THR A 705 -5.79 13.43 1.21
CA THR A 705 -7.03 14.05 0.71
C THR A 705 -7.89 12.94 0.14
N THR A 706 -9.11 12.80 0.63
CA THR A 706 -10.08 11.80 0.19
C THR A 706 -11.44 12.44 -0.01
N ASP A 707 -12.30 11.77 -0.75
CA ASP A 707 -13.70 12.14 -0.90
C ASP A 707 -14.46 11.96 0.42
N LYS A 708 -15.37 12.89 0.72
CA LYS A 708 -16.26 12.82 1.90
C LYS A 708 -17.27 11.68 1.78
N VAL A 709 -17.64 11.30 0.56
CA VAL A 709 -18.41 10.09 0.27
C VAL A 709 -17.55 9.19 -0.58
N VAL A 710 -17.17 8.04 -0.01
CA VAL A 710 -16.39 7.03 -0.73
C VAL A 710 -17.33 6.01 -1.36
N HIS A 711 -16.97 5.54 -2.56
CA HIS A 711 -17.72 4.54 -3.32
C HIS A 711 -16.79 3.64 -4.13
N ALA A 712 -17.36 2.52 -4.57
CA ALA A 712 -16.77 1.63 -5.55
C ALA A 712 -17.87 1.06 -6.43
N VAL A 713 -17.51 0.43 -7.56
CA VAL A 713 -18.49 -0.19 -8.46
C VAL A 713 -18.06 -1.63 -8.69
N TRP A 714 -18.96 -2.59 -8.48
CA TRP A 714 -18.66 -4.02 -8.56
C TRP A 714 -19.65 -4.72 -9.48
N ARG A 715 -19.16 -5.42 -10.51
CA ARG A 715 -19.98 -6.24 -11.41
C ARG A 715 -19.75 -7.72 -11.14
N ARG A 716 -20.81 -8.41 -10.75
CA ARG A 716 -20.80 -9.86 -10.54
C ARG A 716 -20.91 -10.61 -11.88
N GLN A 717 -20.53 -11.88 -11.87
CA GLN A 717 -20.59 -12.76 -13.06
C GLN A 717 -21.98 -12.86 -13.71
N ASP A 718 -23.06 -12.67 -12.95
CA ASP A 718 -24.43 -12.65 -13.49
C ASP A 718 -24.85 -11.31 -14.12
N GLY A 719 -23.91 -10.37 -14.25
CA GLY A 719 -24.11 -9.05 -14.86
C GLY A 719 -24.65 -7.98 -13.91
N LYS A 720 -25.11 -8.36 -12.70
CA LYS A 720 -25.61 -7.39 -11.72
C LYS A 720 -24.48 -6.54 -11.16
N ILE A 721 -24.81 -5.31 -10.81
CA ILE A 721 -23.84 -4.32 -10.33
C ILE A 721 -24.22 -3.88 -8.91
N LEU A 722 -23.23 -3.72 -8.05
CA LEU A 722 -23.33 -3.15 -6.72
C LEU A 722 -22.51 -1.85 -6.65
N ILE A 723 -23.10 -0.82 -6.04
CA ILE A 723 -22.45 0.47 -5.79
C ILE A 723 -22.75 0.87 -4.33
N PRO A 724 -21.83 0.60 -3.38
CA PRO A 724 -21.94 1.12 -2.03
C PRO A 724 -21.47 2.59 -1.99
N PHE A 725 -22.18 3.41 -1.22
CA PHE A 725 -21.78 4.77 -0.88
C PHE A 725 -21.70 4.89 0.64
N VAL A 726 -20.61 5.46 1.14
CA VAL A 726 -20.38 5.68 2.58
C VAL A 726 -20.01 7.14 2.80
N ASN A 727 -20.83 7.90 3.51
CA ASN A 727 -20.40 9.20 4.02
C ASN A 727 -19.43 8.96 5.18
N THR A 728 -18.23 9.53 5.11
CA THR A 728 -17.17 9.34 6.13
C THR A 728 -17.10 10.52 7.11
N THR A 729 -18.06 11.44 7.03
CA THR A 729 -18.08 12.69 7.80
C THR A 729 -19.35 12.84 8.64
N VAL A 730 -19.35 13.86 9.50
CA VAL A 730 -20.48 14.20 10.38
C VAL A 730 -21.52 15.12 9.76
N GLU A 731 -21.24 15.69 8.60
CA GLU A 731 -22.14 16.56 7.86
C GLU A 731 -22.97 15.77 6.85
N THR A 732 -24.12 16.32 6.46
CA THR A 732 -24.90 15.79 5.34
C THR A 732 -24.24 16.18 4.02
N VAL A 733 -24.01 15.22 3.14
CA VAL A 733 -23.42 15.44 1.81
C VAL A 733 -24.47 15.16 0.74
N LYS A 734 -24.61 16.09 -0.22
CA LYS A 734 -25.49 15.97 -1.39
C LYS A 734 -24.66 15.91 -2.67
N ILE A 735 -24.85 14.86 -3.46
CA ILE A 735 -24.14 14.62 -4.72
C ILE A 735 -25.06 13.95 -5.74
N GLN A 736 -24.70 14.06 -7.01
CA GLN A 736 -25.44 13.45 -8.11
C GLN A 736 -24.48 12.58 -8.96
N PRO A 737 -24.51 11.25 -8.78
CA PRO A 737 -23.71 10.34 -9.59
C PRO A 737 -24.24 10.24 -11.02
N VAL A 738 -23.33 10.06 -11.96
CA VAL A 738 -23.62 9.75 -13.37
C VAL A 738 -23.45 8.24 -13.56
N LEU A 739 -24.54 7.53 -13.83
CA LEU A 739 -24.50 6.09 -14.07
C LEU A 739 -24.29 5.82 -15.57
N PRO A 740 -23.23 5.08 -15.97
CA PRO A 740 -23.05 4.64 -17.35
C PRO A 740 -23.90 3.40 -17.69
N PHE A 741 -24.87 3.05 -16.84
CA PHE A 741 -25.65 1.81 -16.91
C PHE A 741 -27.10 2.10 -17.31
N ARG A 742 -27.78 1.10 -17.85
CA ARG A 742 -29.22 1.16 -18.18
C ARG A 742 -30.01 0.14 -17.36
N GLY A 743 -31.32 0.10 -17.52
CA GLY A 743 -32.20 -0.88 -16.88
C GLY A 743 -32.72 -0.40 -15.53
N LYS A 744 -32.85 -1.33 -14.57
CA LYS A 744 -33.46 -1.04 -13.27
C LYS A 744 -32.40 -0.77 -12.21
N LEU A 745 -32.62 0.30 -11.44
CA LEU A 745 -31.82 0.68 -10.28
C LEU A 745 -32.64 0.43 -9.01
N PHE A 746 -32.07 -0.35 -8.10
CA PHE A 746 -32.65 -0.67 -6.80
C PHE A 746 -31.84 -0.01 -5.69
N VAL A 747 -32.49 0.79 -4.85
CA VAL A 747 -31.84 1.62 -3.84
C VAL A 747 -32.26 1.16 -2.44
N CYS A 748 -31.26 0.89 -1.59
CA CYS A 748 -31.43 0.57 -0.18
C CYS A 748 -30.86 1.72 0.67
N ARG A 749 -31.72 2.41 1.43
CA ARG A 749 -31.33 3.53 2.31
C ARG A 749 -31.22 3.09 3.77
N GLU A 750 -30.27 3.68 4.50
CA GLU A 750 -30.11 3.42 5.93
C GLU A 750 -31.41 3.77 6.68
N GLY A 751 -31.77 2.99 7.69
CA GLY A 751 -33.03 3.18 8.43
C GLY A 751 -34.30 2.67 7.75
N SER A 752 -34.30 2.39 6.44
CA SER A 752 -35.48 1.91 5.70
C SER A 752 -35.48 0.39 5.50
N ARG A 753 -36.66 -0.25 5.51
CA ARG A 753 -36.84 -1.67 5.11
C ARG A 753 -37.17 -1.83 3.63
N ASN A 754 -37.44 -0.74 2.93
CA ASN A 754 -37.92 -0.78 1.55
C ASN A 754 -36.74 -0.78 0.58
N VAL A 755 -36.92 -1.47 -0.54
CA VAL A 755 -36.08 -1.33 -1.72
C VAL A 755 -36.82 -0.40 -2.66
N GLU A 756 -36.26 0.79 -2.90
CA GLU A 756 -36.81 1.74 -3.86
C GLU A 756 -36.36 1.36 -5.28
N GLU A 757 -37.23 1.53 -6.27
CA GLU A 757 -36.93 1.21 -7.68
C GLU A 757 -36.96 2.49 -8.53
N TYR A 758 -35.94 2.65 -9.36
CA TYR A 758 -35.75 3.76 -10.29
C TYR A 758 -35.31 3.24 -11.66
N ASP A 759 -35.34 4.10 -12.68
CA ASP A 759 -34.62 3.88 -13.93
C ASP A 759 -33.14 4.23 -13.73
N ALA A 760 -32.23 3.36 -14.15
CA ALA A 760 -30.80 3.61 -14.04
C ALA A 760 -30.33 4.81 -14.89
N SER A 761 -31.07 5.19 -15.94
CA SER A 761 -30.75 6.39 -16.73
C SER A 761 -31.16 7.70 -16.04
N GLU A 762 -32.02 7.63 -15.02
CA GLU A 762 -32.47 8.78 -14.24
C GLU A 762 -32.30 8.49 -12.74
N PRO A 763 -31.05 8.33 -12.27
CA PRO A 763 -30.79 7.97 -10.87
C PRO A 763 -31.22 9.08 -9.92
N PRO A 764 -31.79 8.74 -8.74
CA PRO A 764 -32.19 9.74 -7.76
C PRO A 764 -30.97 10.51 -7.22
N ALA A 765 -31.21 11.72 -6.70
CA ALA A 765 -30.19 12.45 -5.97
C ALA A 765 -29.72 11.65 -4.74
N LEU A 766 -28.42 11.71 -4.46
CA LEU A 766 -27.82 11.05 -3.32
C LEU A 766 -27.55 12.07 -2.21
N GLU A 767 -28.31 11.95 -1.12
CA GLU A 767 -28.17 12.76 0.10
C GLU A 767 -27.90 11.80 1.25
N LEU A 768 -26.70 11.89 1.84
CA LEU A 768 -26.25 11.02 2.92
C LEU A 768 -25.99 11.84 4.16
N GLY A 769 -26.69 11.52 5.25
CA GLY A 769 -26.44 12.08 6.57
C GLY A 769 -25.12 11.59 7.17
N ALA A 770 -24.87 12.01 8.40
CA ALA A 770 -23.65 11.76 9.14
C ALA A 770 -23.33 10.26 9.27
N HIS A 771 -22.22 9.81 8.67
CA HIS A 771 -21.80 8.39 8.64
C HIS A 771 -22.85 7.41 8.08
N GLU A 772 -23.72 7.89 7.19
CA GLU A 772 -24.77 7.08 6.56
C GLU A 772 -24.21 6.24 5.40
N VAL A 773 -24.77 5.04 5.22
CA VAL A 773 -24.45 4.12 4.13
C VAL A 773 -25.68 3.87 3.25
N GLN A 774 -25.49 3.91 1.94
CA GLN A 774 -26.53 3.58 0.96
C GLN A 774 -25.97 2.59 -0.08
N PHE A 775 -26.80 1.65 -0.54
CA PHE A 775 -26.42 0.73 -1.61
C PHE A 775 -27.34 0.88 -2.81
N TRP A 776 -26.72 0.91 -3.97
CA TRP A 776 -27.40 0.88 -5.26
C TRP A 776 -27.08 -0.45 -5.94
N PHE A 777 -28.10 -1.13 -6.43
CA PHE A 777 -27.96 -2.34 -7.22
C PHE A 777 -28.53 -2.08 -8.61
N VAL A 778 -27.79 -2.40 -9.66
CA VAL A 778 -28.26 -2.26 -11.05
C VAL A 778 -28.44 -3.63 -11.68
N ASP A 779 -29.61 -3.83 -12.28
CA ASP A 779 -29.89 -4.93 -13.19
C ASP A 779 -30.16 -4.36 -14.59
N GLU A 780 -29.15 -4.45 -15.46
CA GLU A 780 -29.23 -3.95 -16.83
C GLU A 780 -30.27 -4.72 -17.68
N GLN A 781 -30.70 -5.89 -17.21
CA GLN A 781 -31.71 -6.71 -17.88
C GLN A 781 -33.14 -6.43 -17.37
N GLY A 782 -33.27 -5.79 -16.20
CA GLY A 782 -34.53 -5.30 -15.65
C GLY A 782 -35.51 -6.39 -15.21
N TYR A 783 -35.04 -7.60 -14.87
CA TYR A 783 -35.92 -8.75 -14.66
C TYR A 783 -36.45 -8.87 -13.24
N SER A 784 -35.67 -8.49 -12.21
CA SER A 784 -36.10 -8.64 -10.81
C SER A 784 -35.22 -7.89 -9.81
N VAL A 785 -35.77 -7.60 -8.62
CA VAL A 785 -35.00 -7.09 -7.48
C VAL A 785 -33.94 -8.11 -7.06
N PRO A 786 -32.65 -7.75 -6.98
CA PRO A 786 -31.60 -8.67 -6.54
C PRO A 786 -31.85 -9.19 -5.11
N PRO A 787 -31.65 -10.49 -4.83
CA PRO A 787 -31.78 -11.05 -3.49
C PRO A 787 -30.92 -10.33 -2.45
N GLU A 788 -29.74 -9.84 -2.84
CA GLU A 788 -28.84 -9.05 -2.01
C GLU A 788 -29.41 -7.68 -1.63
N ALA A 789 -30.21 -7.06 -2.51
CA ALA A 789 -30.90 -5.82 -2.18
C ALA A 789 -31.96 -6.07 -1.09
N ILE A 790 -32.71 -7.17 -1.20
CA ILE A 790 -33.69 -7.59 -0.18
C ILE A 790 -32.99 -7.92 1.14
N ALA A 791 -31.86 -8.64 1.10
CA ALA A 791 -31.08 -8.98 2.29
C ALA A 791 -30.52 -7.72 2.97
N THR A 792 -29.95 -6.81 2.18
CA THR A 792 -29.40 -5.53 2.64
C THR A 792 -30.48 -4.65 3.27
N ALA A 793 -31.64 -4.47 2.61
CA ALA A 793 -32.75 -3.67 3.14
C ALA A 793 -33.30 -4.20 4.48
N LYS A 794 -33.22 -5.51 4.75
CA LYS A 794 -33.59 -6.07 6.07
C LYS A 794 -32.65 -5.65 7.19
N VAL A 795 -31.40 -5.34 6.88
CA VAL A 795 -30.37 -4.96 7.87
C VAL A 795 -30.34 -3.45 8.11
N MET A 796 -30.73 -2.64 7.13
CA MET A 796 -30.69 -1.18 7.19
C MET A 796 -31.35 -0.51 8.42
N PRO A 797 -32.53 -0.92 8.89
CA PRO A 797 -33.11 -0.35 10.12
C PRO A 797 -32.46 -0.86 11.40
N LYS A 798 -31.75 -1.99 11.34
CA LYS A 798 -31.08 -2.55 12.51
C LYS A 798 -29.80 -1.77 12.83
N VAL A 799 -29.08 -1.29 11.81
CA VAL A 799 -27.79 -0.62 12.03
C VAL A 799 -27.92 0.76 12.66
N VAL A 800 -29.06 1.44 12.50
CA VAL A 800 -29.35 2.74 13.15
C VAL A 800 -29.65 2.60 14.64
N THR A 801 -29.97 1.39 15.12
CA THR A 801 -30.27 1.14 16.53
C THR A 801 -29.06 0.68 17.35
N PHE A 802 -27.88 0.58 16.74
CA PHE A 802 -26.67 0.15 17.46
C PHE A 802 -26.19 1.24 18.42
N ASP A 803 -25.84 0.85 19.65
CA ASP A 803 -25.16 1.66 20.65
C ASP A 803 -23.63 1.51 20.57
N ASP A 804 -22.89 2.35 21.30
CA ASP A 804 -21.42 2.37 21.33
C ASP A 804 -20.79 1.22 22.18
N GLY A 805 -21.60 0.48 22.93
CA GLY A 805 -21.17 -0.59 23.83
C GLY A 805 -20.52 -0.06 25.12
N LYS A 806 -20.10 -0.99 25.98
CA LYS A 806 -19.40 -0.69 27.25
C LYS A 806 -17.90 -0.50 27.04
N ASN A 807 -17.23 0.18 27.96
CA ASN A 807 -15.77 0.22 27.96
C ASN A 807 -15.21 -1.15 28.37
N LEU A 808 -14.03 -1.48 27.85
CA LEU A 808 -13.34 -2.73 28.19
C LEU A 808 -12.38 -2.48 29.37
N CYS A 809 -12.93 -2.45 30.57
CA CYS A 809 -12.18 -2.19 31.81
C CYS A 809 -11.82 -3.50 32.55
N PHE A 810 -10.81 -4.25 32.07
CA PHE A 810 -10.41 -5.54 32.66
C PHE A 810 -9.06 -5.46 33.39
N GLY A 811 -8.90 -6.20 34.50
CA GLY A 811 -7.62 -6.33 35.23
C GLY A 811 -7.33 -5.28 36.31
N GLN A 812 -8.26 -5.08 37.25
CA GLN A 812 -8.13 -4.08 38.32
C GLN A 812 -7.17 -4.57 39.41
N ASN A 813 -5.98 -3.95 39.50
CA ASN A 813 -5.06 -4.17 40.61
C ASN A 813 -5.31 -3.15 41.72
N TYR A 814 -6.05 -3.55 42.75
CA TYR A 814 -6.42 -2.70 43.89
C TYR A 814 -5.32 -2.53 44.95
N GLN A 815 -4.12 -3.04 44.71
CA GLN A 815 -3.07 -3.09 45.73
C GLN A 815 -2.21 -1.83 45.80
N THR A 816 -2.17 -1.04 44.73
CA THR A 816 -1.35 0.17 44.65
C THR A 816 -1.99 1.32 45.43
N CYS A 817 -1.19 2.07 46.20
CA CYS A 817 -1.60 3.29 46.87
C CYS A 817 -0.44 4.31 46.78
N LEU A 818 -0.55 5.24 45.84
CA LEU A 818 0.41 6.32 45.65
C LEU A 818 0.25 7.38 46.76
N ARG A 819 1.29 8.18 46.96
CA ARG A 819 1.25 9.36 47.81
C ARG A 819 1.58 10.59 46.95
N LEU A 820 0.64 11.53 46.89
CA LEU A 820 0.69 12.71 46.03
C LEU A 820 0.67 13.98 46.89
N ASP A 821 1.44 14.98 46.47
CA ASP A 821 1.52 16.27 47.15
C ASP A 821 0.63 17.31 46.46
N GLY A 822 -0.51 17.64 47.06
CA GLY A 822 -1.43 18.67 46.55
C GLY A 822 -1.11 20.08 47.03
N THR A 823 -0.08 20.26 47.86
CA THR A 823 0.32 21.59 48.35
C THR A 823 1.02 22.42 47.28
N THR A 824 1.52 21.78 46.23
CA THR A 824 2.21 22.43 45.10
C THR A 824 1.25 23.18 44.17
N GLY A 825 -0.03 22.82 44.15
CA GLY A 825 -1.01 23.31 43.18
C GLY A 825 -0.80 22.80 41.75
N GLU A 826 0.08 21.80 41.57
CA GLU A 826 0.28 21.13 40.28
C GLU A 826 -0.89 20.23 39.92
N TRP A 827 -1.06 19.98 38.61
CA TRP A 827 -2.12 19.12 38.10
C TRP A 827 -1.74 17.64 38.25
N PHE A 828 -2.63 16.89 38.90
CA PHE A 828 -2.63 15.44 38.89
C PHE A 828 -3.26 14.91 37.60
N THR A 829 -2.56 14.05 36.88
CA THR A 829 -3.01 13.43 35.63
C THR A 829 -3.50 12.00 35.82
N ALA A 830 -4.10 11.40 34.78
CA ALA A 830 -4.70 10.06 34.87
C ALA A 830 -3.71 8.94 35.25
N ASP A 831 -2.42 9.11 34.97
CA ASP A 831 -1.33 8.19 35.33
C ASP A 831 -0.97 8.16 36.81
N GLN A 832 -1.37 9.18 37.54
CA GLN A 832 -1.21 9.25 38.98
C GLN A 832 -2.42 8.65 39.72
N ALA A 833 -3.38 8.04 39.01
CA ALA A 833 -4.38 7.19 39.62
C ALA A 833 -3.72 5.89 40.11
N SER A 834 -3.86 5.61 41.41
CA SER A 834 -3.36 4.38 42.04
C SER A 834 -4.06 3.13 41.50
N TRP A 835 -5.38 3.17 41.35
CA TRP A 835 -6.17 2.13 40.67
C TRP A 835 -7.51 2.66 40.18
N LEU A 836 -8.14 1.90 39.27
CA LEU A 836 -9.36 2.27 38.56
C LEU A 836 -10.40 1.14 38.69
N LYS A 837 -11.66 1.50 38.92
CA LYS A 837 -12.80 0.56 38.93
C LYS A 837 -13.88 1.07 37.98
N GLN A 838 -14.16 0.31 36.92
CA GLN A 838 -15.09 0.72 35.84
C GLN A 838 -14.74 2.09 35.23
N VAL A 839 -13.43 2.36 35.13
CA VAL A 839 -12.89 3.55 34.50
C VAL A 839 -11.82 3.09 33.50
N PHE A 840 -11.96 3.52 32.26
CA PHE A 840 -10.95 3.38 31.22
C PHE A 840 -9.93 4.49 31.35
N ARG A 841 -8.65 4.17 31.25
CA ARG A 841 -7.57 5.15 31.12
C ARG A 841 -7.00 5.03 29.73
N GLU A 842 -7.06 6.12 28.97
CA GLU A 842 -6.28 6.22 27.76
C GLU A 842 -4.82 6.48 28.14
N VAL A 843 -3.91 5.65 27.63
CA VAL A 843 -2.46 5.73 27.87
C VAL A 843 -1.69 5.98 26.58
N THR A 844 -2.38 5.90 25.44
CA THR A 844 -1.82 6.09 24.10
C THR A 844 -2.55 7.25 23.45
N PRO A 845 -1.90 8.12 22.65
CA PRO A 845 -2.58 9.24 21.99
C PRO A 845 -3.51 8.81 20.83
N THR A 846 -4.18 7.66 20.91
CA THR A 846 -5.01 7.05 19.84
C THR A 846 -6.30 7.82 19.53
N LEU A 847 -6.75 8.66 20.47
CA LEU A 847 -8.08 9.29 20.43
C LEU A 847 -8.07 10.82 20.36
N ALA A 848 -6.91 11.49 20.47
CA ALA A 848 -6.83 12.96 20.45
C ALA A 848 -5.69 13.46 19.54
N TYR A 849 -6.08 14.17 18.47
CA TYR A 849 -5.15 14.98 17.67
C TYR A 849 -4.97 16.36 18.32
N THR A 850 -3.73 16.76 18.59
CA THR A 850 -3.40 18.13 19.01
C THR A 850 -2.49 18.78 17.95
N PRO A 851 -2.90 19.87 17.26
CA PRO A 851 -2.11 20.49 16.19
C PRO A 851 -0.78 21.13 16.65
N ALA A 852 -0.46 21.13 17.94
CA ALA A 852 0.73 21.74 18.50
C ALA A 852 1.56 20.70 19.26
N LYS A 853 2.76 20.39 18.74
CA LYS A 853 3.74 19.40 19.26
C LYS A 853 4.21 19.61 20.73
N LYS A 854 3.68 20.57 21.49
CA LYS A 854 4.17 20.87 22.85
C LYS A 854 3.55 20.00 23.96
N ASP A 855 2.38 19.39 23.72
CA ASP A 855 1.60 18.74 24.79
C ASP A 855 1.31 17.24 24.55
N LEU A 856 2.14 16.53 23.77
CA LEU A 856 1.96 15.11 23.45
C LEU A 856 1.85 14.20 24.70
N VAL A 857 2.48 14.58 25.82
CA VAL A 857 2.39 13.86 27.11
C VAL A 857 0.98 13.94 27.73
N THR A 858 0.15 14.90 27.33
CA THR A 858 -1.21 15.13 27.89
C THR A 858 -2.36 14.76 26.97
N ALA A 859 -2.09 14.33 25.72
CA ALA A 859 -3.12 13.96 24.73
C ALA A 859 -3.66 12.53 24.95
N GLY A 860 -2.82 11.62 25.47
CA GLY A 860 -3.16 10.23 25.76
C GLY A 860 -3.10 9.89 27.25
N ASN A 861 -3.62 10.75 28.13
CA ASN A 861 -3.56 10.52 29.57
C ASN A 861 -4.79 11.12 30.28
N TRP A 862 -5.96 10.57 29.97
CA TRP A 862 -7.25 10.94 30.56
C TRP A 862 -8.04 9.68 30.93
N LEU A 863 -9.01 9.86 31.81
CA LEU A 863 -9.91 8.82 32.32
C LEU A 863 -11.28 8.99 31.69
N LEU A 864 -11.97 7.89 31.40
CA LEU A 864 -13.40 7.88 31.12
C LEU A 864 -14.08 6.84 31.99
N SER A 865 -15.09 7.25 32.74
CA SER A 865 -15.89 6.35 33.55
C SER A 865 -16.98 5.62 32.76
N GLU A 866 -17.35 4.44 33.26
CA GLU A 866 -18.70 3.91 33.07
C GLU A 866 -19.63 4.39 34.20
N ASP A 867 -20.91 4.03 34.13
CA ASP A 867 -21.89 4.25 35.20
C ASP A 867 -21.39 3.69 36.54
N GLY A 868 -21.18 4.58 37.52
CA GLY A 868 -20.70 4.20 38.85
C GLY A 868 -19.18 4.05 38.98
N GLY A 869 -18.41 4.49 37.98
CA GLY A 869 -16.96 4.39 37.97
C GLY A 869 -16.27 5.06 39.17
N LEU A 870 -15.08 4.56 39.52
CA LEU A 870 -14.20 5.08 40.57
C LEU A 870 -12.75 5.16 40.09
N ALA A 871 -12.11 6.30 40.29
CA ALA A 871 -10.68 6.52 40.04
C ALA A 871 -9.97 6.91 41.33
N PHE A 872 -9.22 5.97 41.93
CA PHE A 872 -8.53 6.18 43.20
C PHE A 872 -7.15 6.78 42.97
N TYR A 873 -6.85 7.89 43.64
CA TYR A 873 -5.58 8.62 43.50
C TYR A 873 -4.59 8.36 44.65
N GLY A 874 -4.94 7.51 45.61
CA GLY A 874 -4.07 7.23 46.76
C GLY A 874 -4.21 8.27 47.86
N GLU A 875 -3.15 8.46 48.62
CA GLU A 875 -3.03 9.47 49.67
C GLU A 875 -2.62 10.83 49.07
N VAL A 876 -3.49 11.82 49.16
CA VAL A 876 -3.24 13.18 48.66
C VAL A 876 -3.10 14.13 49.86
N ASP A 877 -2.00 14.88 49.92
CA ASP A 877 -1.81 15.95 50.89
C ASP A 877 -2.52 17.23 50.44
N PHE A 878 -3.60 17.61 51.14
CA PHE A 878 -4.36 18.83 50.84
C PHE A 878 -3.77 20.08 51.51
N GLY A 879 -2.73 19.96 52.33
CA GLY A 879 -2.16 21.08 53.08
C GLY A 879 -3.01 21.49 54.28
N GLN A 880 -2.77 22.68 54.81
CA GLN A 880 -3.41 23.16 56.06
C GLN A 880 -4.75 23.87 55.83
N GLN A 881 -4.94 24.54 54.69
CA GLN A 881 -6.12 25.35 54.38
C GLN A 881 -6.42 25.36 52.87
N PRO A 882 -6.82 24.23 52.26
CA PRO A 882 -7.15 24.19 50.85
C PRO A 882 -8.40 25.03 50.54
N LYS A 883 -8.38 25.78 49.43
CA LYS A 883 -9.49 26.61 48.93
C LYS A 883 -10.45 25.87 47.98
N GLY A 884 -10.24 24.58 47.77
CA GLY A 884 -11.04 23.73 46.89
C GLY A 884 -10.19 22.90 45.94
N VAL A 885 -10.84 22.32 44.93
CA VAL A 885 -10.19 21.57 43.84
C VAL A 885 -10.66 22.07 42.48
N GLU A 886 -9.80 21.99 41.48
CA GLU A 886 -10.18 22.15 40.07
C GLU A 886 -10.03 20.83 39.34
N VAL A 887 -10.91 20.59 38.38
CA VAL A 887 -10.86 19.41 37.52
C VAL A 887 -11.20 19.80 36.09
N GLU A 888 -10.42 19.27 35.14
CA GLU A 888 -10.69 19.38 33.71
C GLU A 888 -11.51 18.17 33.25
N VAL A 889 -12.72 18.45 32.78
CA VAL A 889 -13.67 17.42 32.33
C VAL A 889 -14.23 17.73 30.94
N SER A 890 -14.62 16.68 30.22
CA SER A 890 -15.51 16.79 29.06
C SER A 890 -16.60 15.71 29.13
N ALA A 891 -17.79 16.04 28.64
CA ALA A 891 -18.90 15.09 28.59
C ALA A 891 -19.85 15.45 27.43
N MET A 892 -20.34 14.40 26.75
CA MET A 892 -21.45 14.48 25.80
C MET A 892 -22.79 14.46 26.57
N SER A 893 -23.91 14.54 25.85
CA SER A 893 -25.27 14.53 26.42
C SER A 893 -25.57 13.40 27.42
N GLU A 894 -24.87 12.26 27.34
CA GLU A 894 -25.04 11.12 28.27
C GLU A 894 -24.44 11.36 29.67
N GLY A 895 -23.37 12.15 29.75
CA GLY A 895 -22.69 12.50 30.99
C GLY A 895 -22.96 13.92 31.46
N ALA A 896 -23.37 14.82 30.56
CA ALA A 896 -23.73 16.18 30.87
C ALA A 896 -24.90 16.24 31.87
N GLY A 897 -24.79 17.10 32.88
CA GLY A 897 -25.79 17.22 33.96
C GLY A 897 -25.67 16.16 35.07
N SER A 898 -24.79 15.16 34.92
CA SER A 898 -24.48 14.20 35.97
C SER A 898 -23.58 14.78 37.06
N ARG A 899 -23.45 14.10 38.21
CA ARG A 899 -22.54 14.53 39.28
C ARG A 899 -21.19 13.81 39.22
N LEU A 900 -20.13 14.60 39.19
CA LEU A 900 -18.77 14.16 39.50
C LEU A 900 -18.48 14.48 40.97
N LYS A 901 -17.97 13.49 41.72
CA LYS A 901 -17.74 13.61 43.16
C LYS A 901 -16.30 13.29 43.52
N LEU A 902 -15.67 14.11 44.33
CA LEU A 902 -14.47 13.73 45.06
C LEU A 902 -14.90 13.09 46.37
N VAL A 903 -14.46 11.87 46.64
CA VAL A 903 -14.87 11.09 47.81
C VAL A 903 -13.66 10.65 48.64
N ALA A 904 -13.81 10.63 49.96
CA ALA A 904 -12.87 9.98 50.85
C ALA A 904 -13.09 8.46 50.81
N MET A 905 -12.01 7.68 50.70
CA MET A 905 -12.09 6.22 50.60
C MET A 905 -12.07 5.56 51.98
N GLN A 906 -12.93 4.56 52.18
CA GLN A 906 -12.91 3.67 53.34
C GLN A 906 -12.56 2.25 52.88
N GLY A 907 -11.28 1.88 53.02
CA GLY A 907 -10.77 0.65 52.39
C GLY A 907 -10.80 0.78 50.87
N HIS A 908 -11.55 -0.10 50.19
CA HIS A 908 -11.72 -0.11 48.73
C HIS A 908 -13.06 0.45 48.25
N GLU A 909 -13.90 0.96 49.16
CA GLU A 909 -15.23 1.49 48.82
C GLU A 909 -15.30 3.01 49.09
N PRO A 910 -16.12 3.77 48.32
CA PRO A 910 -16.28 5.20 48.50
C PRO A 910 -17.04 5.50 49.80
N GLY A 911 -16.46 6.35 50.65
CA GLY A 911 -17.06 6.84 51.90
C GLY A 911 -17.74 8.21 51.70
N THR A 912 -17.35 9.19 52.52
CA THR A 912 -17.97 10.52 52.53
C THR A 912 -17.64 11.31 51.25
N THR A 913 -18.66 11.95 50.66
CA THR A 913 -18.45 12.90 49.56
C THR A 913 -17.84 14.19 50.12
N LEU A 914 -16.67 14.55 49.61
CA LEU A 914 -15.91 15.72 50.01
C LEU A 914 -16.30 16.94 49.19
N ALA A 915 -16.42 16.75 47.88
CA ALA A 915 -16.79 17.80 46.95
C ALA A 915 -17.62 17.21 45.81
N SER A 916 -18.47 18.01 45.18
CA SER A 916 -19.31 17.57 44.07
C SER A 916 -19.57 18.72 43.09
N ALA A 917 -19.55 18.45 41.79
CA ALA A 917 -20.03 19.38 40.78
C ALA A 917 -20.90 18.69 39.73
N VAL A 918 -21.75 19.49 39.09
CA VAL A 918 -22.50 19.09 37.90
C VAL A 918 -21.56 19.21 36.70
N VAL A 919 -21.51 18.17 35.88
CA VAL A 919 -20.63 18.13 34.70
C VAL A 919 -21.27 18.94 33.56
N PRO A 920 -20.55 19.91 32.97
CA PRO A 920 -21.07 20.72 31.86
C PRO A 920 -21.19 19.89 30.57
N ASP A 921 -22.13 20.27 29.70
CA ASP A 921 -22.16 19.78 28.32
C ASP A 921 -21.07 20.48 27.52
N THR A 922 -20.07 19.72 27.08
CA THR A 922 -18.96 20.25 26.29
C THR A 922 -19.18 20.08 24.78
N GLY A 923 -20.28 19.42 24.36
CA GLY A 923 -20.67 19.24 22.97
C GLY A 923 -19.79 18.29 22.14
N LYS A 924 -18.54 18.04 22.56
CA LYS A 924 -17.58 17.14 21.92
C LYS A 924 -16.76 16.39 22.97
N TYR A 925 -16.32 15.18 22.60
CA TYR A 925 -15.25 14.48 23.31
C TYR A 925 -13.96 15.30 23.22
N PHE A 926 -13.29 15.51 24.37
CA PHE A 926 -12.00 16.18 24.50
C PHE A 926 -11.96 17.71 24.35
N ASP A 927 -13.11 18.37 24.20
CA ASP A 927 -13.22 19.81 24.46
C ASP A 927 -13.36 20.02 25.98
N PHE A 928 -12.22 20.00 26.68
CA PHE A 928 -12.19 20.06 28.14
C PHE A 928 -12.56 21.44 28.67
N GLN A 929 -13.38 21.46 29.73
CA GLN A 929 -13.65 22.63 30.56
C GLN A 929 -13.15 22.40 31.98
N THR A 930 -12.58 23.45 32.57
CA THR A 930 -12.18 23.45 33.99
C THR A 930 -13.38 23.83 34.86
N ILE A 931 -13.72 22.97 35.82
CA ILE A 931 -14.72 23.25 36.85
C ILE A 931 -14.05 23.27 38.22
N ARG A 932 -14.54 24.14 39.10
CA ARG A 932 -14.06 24.29 40.48
C ARG A 932 -15.07 23.71 41.46
N LEU A 933 -14.58 22.97 42.46
CA LEU A 933 -15.37 22.39 43.52
C LEU A 933 -14.86 22.89 44.86
N GLU A 934 -15.79 23.26 45.75
CA GLU A 934 -15.48 23.67 47.11
C GLU A 934 -15.31 22.43 48.00
N LEU A 935 -14.31 22.48 48.88
CA LEU A 935 -14.09 21.49 49.94
C LEU A 935 -14.76 21.99 51.23
N PRO A 936 -15.03 21.09 52.20
CA PRO A 936 -15.51 21.50 53.52
C PRO A 936 -14.49 22.43 54.21
N ASP A 937 -14.98 23.42 54.97
CA ASP A 937 -14.18 24.50 55.57
C ASP A 937 -13.03 24.02 56.47
N ASP A 938 -13.09 22.79 56.97
CA ASP A 938 -12.14 22.16 57.89
C ASP A 938 -11.33 21.02 57.27
N TYR A 939 -11.39 20.82 55.94
CA TYR A 939 -10.75 19.70 55.28
C TYR A 939 -9.25 19.95 55.04
N ALA A 940 -8.37 19.36 55.85
CA ALA A 940 -6.92 19.55 55.79
C ALA A 940 -6.13 18.23 55.99
N GLY A 941 -4.87 18.20 55.56
CA GLY A 941 -3.95 17.08 55.74
C GLY A 941 -4.01 16.01 54.65
N VAL A 942 -3.49 14.82 54.96
CA VAL A 942 -3.34 13.72 54.01
C VAL A 942 -4.55 12.79 54.05
N HIS A 943 -5.20 12.60 52.90
CA HIS A 943 -6.41 11.78 52.80
C HIS A 943 -6.38 10.82 51.61
N LYS A 944 -6.99 9.65 51.78
CA LYS A 944 -7.21 8.70 50.69
C LYS A 944 -8.43 9.13 49.88
N VAL A 945 -8.25 9.48 48.61
CA VAL A 945 -9.33 10.04 47.79
C VAL A 945 -9.51 9.35 46.45
N ALA A 946 -10.75 9.34 45.99
CA ALA A 946 -11.12 8.91 44.65
C ALA A 946 -12.09 9.89 43.99
N TRP A 947 -12.07 9.92 42.67
CA TRP A 947 -13.16 10.48 41.87
C TRP A 947 -14.23 9.41 41.64
N SER A 948 -15.49 9.73 41.97
CA SER A 948 -16.66 8.90 41.72
C SER A 948 -17.53 9.53 40.65
N PHE A 949 -17.94 8.71 39.69
CA PHE A 949 -18.63 9.12 38.49
C PHE A 949 -20.04 8.51 38.45
N GLU A 950 -21.06 9.35 38.37
CA GLU A 950 -22.45 8.88 38.27
C GLU A 950 -22.77 8.37 36.85
N LYS A 951 -22.22 9.03 35.84
CA LYS A 951 -22.38 8.74 34.41
C LYS A 951 -21.03 8.85 33.68
N PRO A 952 -20.94 8.51 32.38
CA PRO A 952 -19.70 8.58 31.63
C PRO A 952 -19.20 10.02 31.50
N VAL A 953 -18.02 10.30 32.07
CA VAL A 953 -17.37 11.61 32.04
C VAL A 953 -15.89 11.41 31.75
N VAL A 954 -15.33 12.23 30.86
CA VAL A 954 -13.89 12.24 30.62
C VAL A 954 -13.23 13.18 31.62
N LEU A 955 -12.31 12.68 32.45
CA LEU A 955 -11.48 13.48 33.35
C LEU A 955 -10.05 13.50 32.83
N ARG A 956 -9.50 14.68 32.52
CA ARG A 956 -8.11 14.80 32.04
C ARG A 956 -7.12 14.92 33.17
N ARG A 957 -7.39 15.83 34.09
CA ARG A 957 -6.52 16.17 35.22
C ARG A 957 -7.28 16.95 36.28
N TRP A 958 -6.76 16.97 37.50
CA TRP A 958 -7.32 17.74 38.61
C TRP A 958 -6.22 18.27 39.53
N ARG A 959 -6.49 19.29 40.34
CA ARG A 959 -5.52 19.84 41.32
C ARG A 959 -6.20 20.35 42.57
N VAL A 960 -5.44 20.45 43.65
CA VAL A 960 -5.85 21.15 44.88
C VAL A 960 -5.49 22.63 44.75
N ILE A 961 -6.40 23.51 45.12
CA ILE A 961 -6.16 24.95 45.22
C ILE A 961 -5.79 25.26 46.67
N GLN A 962 -4.63 25.89 46.88
CA GLN A 962 -4.20 26.39 48.18
C GLN A 962 -4.63 27.84 48.42
#